data_AF-A0A5B0TIF5-F1
#
_entry.id   AF-A0A5B0TIF5-F1
#
_cell.length_a   1.000
_cell.length_b   1.000
_cell.length_c   1.000
_cell.angle_alpha   90.00
_cell.angle_beta   90.00
_cell.angle_gamma   90.00
#
_symmetry.space_group_name_H-M   'P 1'
#
loop_
_entity.id
_entity.type
_entity.pdbx_description
1 polymer ?
#
loop_
_entity_poly.entity_id
_entity_poly.type
_entity_poly.pdbx_seq_one_letter_code
_entity_poly.pdbx_strand_id
1 'polypeptide(L)'
;MVKNNINKWLSLLFLSLLITGCGGGGEGSDSTTAPGNAAPSVTLSVSSNVITSNQSFTITALASDSDGQIASYQWLQLSGPEFTFTPNGNTLTATAPSVTTDTTFSFSVTVTDNSGATAQQVFSGTITSQNNAPTVNITGPSSALASTQVTLVANAQDTDGTISNINWIQSAGDNVEFSQTDGVLSFTAPNVSENTTLGFSVTVTDNAGKSAQASKTVLINQVNSAPTVIVTGPEEAEKDDRVTLAADAQDSDGSINSITWQQISGPVVELTQTQTSISFNAPTVAKNTNVTFVVTVTDDDNATNSAQKTVVVLAPNNPPTADDVSISVQYNQATEFSLIVSDADNDTVQIDFGDDLNGAQISVIDAQALLFSYTHPANSITSQSYTLTASDSKDTTEFTLNITVVDSTPATISNVTPQNNNDPVLVDSPVSITFSDIMLTSTLAVNSSSGACTGSVQVSADDFTTCLALNIESLSGTTSDTSTYFHTVNVSASFNEDSQYIVRVTADLTNFDDTAIETQTATSFTTSSQDIKITEVSSVQFSNDLPWIEIYNGTGAAVNLQSYSLKTRSINMFNSSTSAETTFSLPSKELENGEYLILQSKFGDDFLVNASVNNPKIALVGNTNDEIRPYWYINGFVELLNSAGTQTIDFVKFGNSVQEPVTPSQWQGGNAEQIISEQGGSLKRELNATDTNQSTDWSYSVFNTPAGPNNINCTIDDDEDGIPDCAEQQGTTFAGLPLYEWGARTSQKDIFIELDYMDSSDVGITPHRTALEKVASVFAGKGYTVHFDVGDLFDQNTNTAPQNFDLGGGNVVPFNSYTPFEYDLSSPNLFAYKMEYSDITRRPIFHYLLMASSGNEDGSISGSGIAEISGNDLMVTMGGWGLTLDTQVATNVTYNYQASTIFHELGHNLGLYHGGDEEVNFKPNHLSSMNYLYQLAGLSTIGNNEGDRYYERFYPGNASCNIAPNTNSHLGSTDDFIIDYSSGSSADLNESTILEVQGLNRNSSLPVDFNCNAINTESLTSFDTNQDNTISILSDVDEWSVLNLQFYMQSAGNRFGVPNTNNSKVHNLQSSPANIETLPSYIKEAQPSSAIIAELKAIKEQ
;
A
#
# COMPACT_ATOMS: atom_id res chain seq x y z
N MET A 1 -4.92 -1.62 -17.62
CA MET A 1 -4.66 -2.94 -18.24
C MET A 1 -5.29 -3.03 -19.62
N VAL A 2 -4.49 -3.38 -20.64
CA VAL A 2 -4.83 -4.30 -21.77
C VAL A 2 -5.81 -3.85 -22.89
N LYS A 3 -5.35 -4.07 -24.16
CA LYS A 3 -6.05 -4.16 -25.47
C LYS A 3 -6.51 -2.85 -26.18
N ASN A 4 -6.36 -2.68 -27.51
CA ASN A 4 -5.49 -3.36 -28.49
C ASN A 4 -5.47 -2.62 -29.86
N ASN A 5 -4.36 -2.79 -30.62
CA ASN A 5 -4.21 -2.83 -32.10
C ASN A 5 -4.67 -1.62 -32.97
N ILE A 6 -3.84 -0.98 -33.82
CA ILE A 6 -2.91 -1.43 -34.91
C ILE A 6 -3.60 -1.59 -36.30
N ASN A 7 -2.96 -1.00 -37.34
CA ASN A 7 -3.16 -1.09 -38.82
C ASN A 7 -4.05 -0.01 -39.51
N LYS A 8 -3.73 0.59 -40.69
CA LYS A 8 -2.52 0.56 -41.58
C LYS A 8 -2.55 1.68 -42.67
N TRP A 9 -1.37 2.26 -42.97
CA TRP A 9 -0.78 2.55 -44.32
C TRP A 9 -1.29 3.79 -45.14
N LEU A 10 -0.48 4.52 -45.94
CA LEU A 10 0.97 4.46 -46.31
C LEU A 10 1.51 5.82 -46.87
N SER A 11 2.83 5.91 -47.08
CA SER A 11 3.55 6.69 -48.14
C SER A 11 3.81 8.19 -47.88
N LEU A 12 5.05 8.64 -47.63
CA LEU A 12 6.27 8.70 -48.49
C LEU A 12 6.48 10.10 -49.08
N LEU A 13 7.57 10.77 -48.68
CA LEU A 13 8.24 11.74 -49.56
C LEU A 13 9.74 11.79 -49.24
N PHE A 14 10.52 11.49 -50.27
CA PHE A 14 11.98 11.43 -50.25
C PHE A 14 12.52 12.53 -51.19
N LEU A 15 13.77 12.92 -50.96
CA LEU A 15 14.69 13.48 -51.96
C LEU A 15 14.45 14.93 -52.45
N SER A 16 15.44 15.77 -52.14
CA SER A 16 15.72 17.02 -52.85
C SER A 16 17.12 16.93 -53.49
N LEU A 17 17.25 17.13 -54.81
CA LEU A 17 18.55 17.41 -55.45
C LEU A 17 18.41 17.96 -56.89
N LEU A 18 19.04 19.13 -57.12
CA LEU A 18 19.67 19.67 -58.35
C LEU A 18 18.94 19.77 -59.71
N ILE A 19 19.13 20.94 -60.34
CA ILE A 19 18.91 21.25 -61.77
C ILE A 19 20.25 21.68 -62.39
N THR A 20 20.49 21.38 -63.68
CA THR A 20 21.71 21.78 -64.42
C THR A 20 21.40 22.28 -65.86
N GLY A 21 22.20 23.27 -66.34
CA GLY A 21 22.64 23.33 -67.75
C GLY A 21 22.18 24.47 -68.70
N CYS A 22 23.05 25.49 -68.92
CA CYS A 22 23.38 26.20 -70.20
C CYS A 22 24.40 27.34 -69.86
N GLY A 23 25.30 27.91 -70.67
CA GLY A 23 25.56 27.87 -72.13
C GLY A 23 25.23 29.23 -72.78
N GLY A 24 26.15 30.04 -73.35
CA GLY A 24 27.61 29.95 -73.54
C GLY A 24 28.25 31.37 -73.72
N GLY A 25 29.35 31.53 -74.49
CA GLY A 25 29.97 32.87 -74.76
C GLY A 25 30.55 33.06 -76.18
N GLY A 26 30.99 34.29 -76.54
CA GLY A 26 31.70 34.61 -77.81
C GLY A 26 31.57 36.07 -78.31
N GLU A 27 32.57 36.59 -79.04
CA GLU A 27 32.72 37.98 -79.53
C GLU A 27 32.47 38.15 -81.06
N GLY A 28 32.32 39.40 -81.57
CA GLY A 28 32.97 39.81 -82.85
C GLY A 28 32.15 40.27 -84.10
N SER A 29 32.13 41.60 -84.35
CA SER A 29 32.30 42.36 -85.63
C SER A 29 31.57 42.06 -86.99
N ASP A 30 30.68 43.01 -87.38
CA ASP A 30 30.75 43.97 -88.53
C ASP A 30 30.60 43.62 -90.07
N SER A 31 30.07 44.62 -90.82
CA SER A 31 30.15 44.92 -92.29
C SER A 31 29.02 44.56 -93.32
N THR A 32 28.01 45.44 -93.38
CA THR A 32 27.40 46.13 -94.57
C THR A 32 27.29 45.51 -95.99
N THR A 33 26.06 45.48 -96.54
CA THR A 33 25.71 45.84 -97.95
C THR A 33 24.33 46.53 -98.00
N ALA A 34 23.98 47.25 -99.08
CA ALA A 34 22.79 48.12 -99.18
C ALA A 34 22.17 48.13 -100.60
N PRO A 35 20.95 48.66 -100.82
CA PRO A 35 19.78 48.67 -99.95
C PRO A 35 18.55 48.05 -100.66
N GLY A 36 17.92 47.06 -100.03
CA GLY A 36 16.51 46.74 -100.29
C GLY A 36 15.67 47.40 -99.19
N ASN A 37 14.45 47.84 -99.51
CA ASN A 37 13.58 48.58 -98.59
C ASN A 37 13.53 47.92 -97.20
N ALA A 38 13.96 48.64 -96.18
CA ALA A 38 14.09 48.09 -94.84
C ALA A 38 12.71 47.98 -94.20
N ALA A 39 12.26 46.75 -93.90
CA ALA A 39 11.00 46.57 -93.19
C ALA A 39 11.04 47.34 -91.85
N PRO A 40 9.94 48.02 -91.46
CA PRO A 40 9.95 48.91 -90.32
C PRO A 40 10.24 48.17 -89.02
N SER A 41 11.07 48.72 -88.14
CA SER A 41 11.27 48.14 -86.80
C SER A 41 10.07 48.50 -85.92
N VAL A 42 9.42 47.51 -85.28
CA VAL A 42 8.30 47.72 -84.36
C VAL A 42 8.54 47.03 -83.03
N THR A 43 8.29 47.75 -81.94
CA THR A 43 8.26 47.22 -80.57
C THR A 43 6.93 47.55 -79.91
N LEU A 44 6.50 46.72 -78.95
CA LEU A 44 5.24 46.89 -78.23
C LEU A 44 5.51 47.31 -76.78
N SER A 45 4.79 48.32 -76.30
CA SER A 45 4.64 48.64 -74.88
C SER A 45 3.18 48.50 -74.45
N VAL A 46 2.94 48.06 -73.22
CA VAL A 46 1.59 47.91 -72.66
C VAL A 46 1.37 48.82 -71.47
N SER A 47 0.13 49.30 -71.30
CA SER A 47 -0.21 50.20 -70.20
C SER A 47 -0.34 49.52 -68.83
N SER A 48 -0.40 48.19 -68.78
CA SER A 48 -0.40 47.41 -67.53
C SER A 48 0.23 46.03 -67.75
N ASN A 49 1.08 45.60 -66.81
CA ASN A 49 1.72 44.29 -66.81
C ASN A 49 0.88 43.21 -66.08
N VAL A 50 -0.18 43.63 -65.38
CA VAL A 50 -1.19 42.75 -64.78
C VAL A 50 -2.52 43.08 -65.44
N ILE A 51 -3.21 42.07 -65.96
CA ILE A 51 -4.48 42.22 -66.66
C ILE A 51 -5.48 41.32 -65.94
N THR A 52 -6.46 41.92 -65.28
CA THR A 52 -7.56 41.17 -64.65
C THR A 52 -8.81 41.22 -65.52
N SER A 53 -9.76 40.30 -65.27
CA SER A 53 -11.09 40.30 -65.88
C SER A 53 -11.71 41.71 -65.95
N ASN A 54 -12.30 42.06 -67.11
CA ASN A 54 -12.94 43.36 -67.41
C ASN A 54 -12.03 44.59 -67.42
N GLN A 55 -10.71 44.45 -67.24
CA GLN A 55 -9.78 45.58 -67.29
C GLN A 55 -9.48 46.01 -68.74
N SER A 56 -9.58 47.31 -69.01
CA SER A 56 -9.06 47.91 -70.25
C SER A 56 -7.58 48.25 -70.13
N PHE A 57 -6.82 47.91 -71.17
CA PHE A 57 -5.40 48.24 -71.32
C PHE A 57 -5.12 48.64 -72.77
N THR A 58 -4.01 49.34 -72.99
CA THR A 58 -3.60 49.79 -74.31
C THR A 58 -2.23 49.18 -74.64
N ILE A 59 -2.12 48.58 -75.83
CA ILE A 59 -0.86 48.20 -76.44
C ILE A 59 -0.48 49.30 -77.43
N THR A 60 0.72 49.85 -77.31
CA THR A 60 1.27 50.85 -78.24
C THR A 60 2.38 50.21 -79.07
N ALA A 61 2.22 50.24 -80.39
CA ALA A 61 3.25 49.91 -81.35
C ALA A 61 4.14 51.14 -81.57
N LEU A 62 5.35 51.09 -81.04
CA LEU A 62 6.40 52.06 -81.33
C LEU A 62 7.17 51.53 -82.54
N ALA A 63 6.84 52.06 -83.73
CA ALA A 63 7.47 51.65 -84.97
C ALA A 63 8.21 52.82 -85.65
N SER A 64 9.36 52.49 -86.24
CA SER A 64 10.22 53.40 -86.98
C SER A 64 10.79 52.69 -88.20
N ASP A 65 10.72 53.36 -89.34
CA ASP A 65 11.42 52.96 -90.56
C ASP A 65 12.76 53.72 -90.65
N SER A 66 13.79 53.05 -91.15
CA SER A 66 15.16 53.58 -91.27
C SER A 66 15.52 54.10 -92.67
N ASP A 67 14.77 53.72 -93.72
CA ASP A 67 14.91 54.27 -95.06
C ASP A 67 13.63 54.94 -95.62
N GLY A 68 12.50 54.87 -94.91
CA GLY A 68 11.25 55.58 -95.22
C GLY A 68 10.46 56.11 -94.00
N GLN A 69 9.13 56.00 -94.08
CA GLN A 69 8.14 56.39 -93.07
C GLN A 69 7.03 55.34 -92.97
N ILE A 70 6.45 55.19 -91.77
CA ILE A 70 5.33 54.28 -91.55
C ILE A 70 4.06 54.77 -92.26
N ALA A 71 3.47 53.91 -93.11
CA ALA A 71 2.24 54.19 -93.83
C ALA A 71 0.98 53.68 -93.12
N SER A 72 1.04 52.52 -92.46
CA SER A 72 -0.13 51.94 -91.78
C SER A 72 0.22 50.97 -90.65
N TYR A 73 -0.75 50.77 -89.76
CA TYR A 73 -0.75 49.78 -88.68
C TYR A 73 -2.05 48.96 -88.78
N GLN A 74 -1.95 47.64 -88.71
CA GLN A 74 -3.10 46.73 -88.70
C GLN A 74 -2.99 45.76 -87.53
N TRP A 75 -3.98 45.77 -86.64
CA TRP A 75 -4.03 44.92 -85.45
C TRP A 75 -4.98 43.75 -85.62
N LEU A 76 -4.64 42.61 -85.00
CA LEU A 76 -5.42 41.38 -85.04
C LEU A 76 -5.22 40.57 -83.75
N GLN A 77 -6.31 40.12 -83.12
CA GLN A 77 -6.23 39.12 -82.02
C GLN A 77 -5.87 37.75 -82.59
N LEU A 78 -4.95 37.04 -81.93
CA LEU A 78 -4.48 35.71 -82.36
C LEU A 78 -5.03 34.57 -81.49
N SER A 79 -5.17 34.76 -80.18
CA SER A 79 -5.65 33.72 -79.27
C SER A 79 -6.29 34.27 -77.98
N GLY A 80 -6.89 33.37 -77.20
CA GLY A 80 -7.61 33.68 -75.97
C GLY A 80 -9.12 33.87 -76.19
N PRO A 81 -9.88 34.19 -75.13
CA PRO A 81 -11.29 34.57 -75.25
C PRO A 81 -11.44 35.85 -76.08
N GLU A 82 -12.61 36.12 -76.67
CA GLU A 82 -12.82 37.27 -77.56
C GLU A 82 -12.71 38.61 -76.80
N PHE A 83 -11.78 39.47 -77.20
CA PHE A 83 -11.62 40.80 -76.63
C PHE A 83 -12.46 41.82 -77.40
N THR A 84 -13.05 42.78 -76.69
CA THR A 84 -13.52 44.00 -77.34
C THR A 84 -12.34 44.95 -77.48
N PHE A 85 -11.93 45.28 -78.71
CA PHE A 85 -10.78 46.16 -78.95
C PHE A 85 -11.02 47.13 -80.11
N THR A 86 -10.38 48.31 -80.01
CA THR A 86 -10.42 49.35 -81.04
C THR A 86 -8.98 49.74 -81.42
N PRO A 87 -8.54 49.44 -82.65
CA PRO A 87 -7.28 49.94 -83.17
C PRO A 87 -7.43 51.41 -83.59
N ASN A 88 -6.50 52.25 -83.14
CA ASN A 88 -6.36 53.64 -83.55
C ASN A 88 -4.90 53.91 -83.94
N GLY A 89 -4.60 53.67 -85.23
CA GLY A 89 -3.25 53.74 -85.76
C GLY A 89 -2.27 52.85 -84.99
N ASN A 90 -1.24 53.48 -84.41
CA ASN A 90 -0.20 52.78 -83.67
C ASN A 90 -0.61 52.32 -82.26
N THR A 91 -1.87 52.52 -81.84
CA THR A 91 -2.38 52.07 -80.54
C THR A 91 -3.54 51.10 -80.70
N LEU A 92 -3.61 50.11 -79.81
CA LEU A 92 -4.73 49.19 -79.64
C LEU A 92 -5.23 49.28 -78.21
N THR A 93 -6.42 49.82 -78.00
CA THR A 93 -7.08 49.72 -76.69
C THR A 93 -8.00 48.52 -76.70
N ALA A 94 -7.78 47.59 -75.76
CA ALA A 94 -8.50 46.33 -75.63
C ALA A 94 -9.01 46.16 -74.20
N THR A 95 -10.20 45.60 -74.05
CA THR A 95 -10.79 45.26 -72.75
C THR A 95 -10.82 43.74 -72.60
N ALA A 96 -10.20 43.24 -71.53
CA ALA A 96 -10.17 41.82 -71.22
C ALA A 96 -11.58 41.32 -70.83
N PRO A 97 -12.08 40.22 -71.41
CA PRO A 97 -13.35 39.62 -70.97
C PRO A 97 -13.21 39.01 -69.56
N SER A 98 -14.33 38.70 -68.92
CA SER A 98 -14.36 38.00 -67.63
C SER A 98 -14.01 36.51 -67.78
N VAL A 99 -13.10 36.02 -66.94
CA VAL A 99 -12.74 34.60 -66.84
C VAL A 99 -12.83 34.09 -65.39
N THR A 100 -13.27 32.84 -65.22
CA THR A 100 -13.43 32.17 -63.92
C THR A 100 -12.17 31.45 -63.43
N THR A 101 -11.19 31.24 -64.31
CA THR A 101 -9.83 30.78 -63.99
C THR A 101 -8.80 31.52 -64.84
N ASP A 102 -7.56 31.64 -64.36
CA ASP A 102 -6.50 32.39 -65.05
C ASP A 102 -6.27 31.87 -66.48
N THR A 103 -6.43 32.75 -67.48
CA THR A 103 -6.55 32.38 -68.89
C THR A 103 -5.63 33.23 -69.78
N THR A 104 -4.86 32.60 -70.66
CA THR A 104 -3.91 33.29 -71.55
C THR A 104 -4.52 33.75 -72.89
N PHE A 105 -3.95 34.81 -73.48
CA PHE A 105 -4.40 35.41 -74.75
C PHE A 105 -3.24 36.08 -75.51
N SER A 106 -3.45 36.42 -76.80
CA SER A 106 -2.45 37.16 -77.58
C SER A 106 -3.01 37.99 -78.74
N PHE A 107 -2.26 39.03 -79.12
CA PHE A 107 -2.53 40.01 -80.19
C PHE A 107 -1.30 40.23 -81.07
N SER A 108 -1.50 40.61 -82.33
CA SER A 108 -0.44 41.06 -83.23
C SER A 108 -0.73 42.44 -83.82
N VAL A 109 0.34 43.18 -84.13
CA VAL A 109 0.31 44.32 -85.05
C VAL A 109 1.17 43.99 -86.26
N THR A 110 0.70 44.31 -87.46
CA THR A 110 1.50 44.40 -88.67
C THR A 110 1.64 45.87 -89.04
N VAL A 111 2.87 46.34 -89.21
CA VAL A 111 3.20 47.72 -89.56
C VAL A 111 3.77 47.73 -90.97
N THR A 112 3.26 48.61 -91.82
CA THR A 112 3.69 48.75 -93.23
C THR A 112 4.33 50.11 -93.46
N ASP A 113 5.48 50.16 -94.12
CA ASP A 113 6.12 51.41 -94.55
C ASP A 113 5.53 51.98 -95.85
N ASN A 114 5.99 53.17 -96.27
CA ASN A 114 5.52 53.87 -97.46
C ASN A 114 5.99 53.27 -98.80
N SER A 115 6.85 52.25 -98.78
CA SER A 115 7.32 51.51 -99.94
C SER A 115 6.69 50.11 -100.02
N GLY A 116 6.04 49.66 -98.95
CA GLY A 116 5.22 48.46 -98.87
C GLY A 116 5.84 47.26 -98.14
N ALA A 117 7.01 47.38 -97.49
CA ALA A 117 7.49 46.29 -96.63
C ALA A 117 6.80 46.33 -95.26
N THR A 118 6.74 45.15 -94.62
CA THR A 118 5.94 44.93 -93.42
C THR A 118 6.75 44.25 -92.32
N ALA A 119 6.55 44.68 -91.08
CA ALA A 119 7.00 43.94 -89.90
C ALA A 119 5.84 43.64 -88.97
N GLN A 120 5.87 42.47 -88.33
CA GLN A 120 4.82 42.04 -87.41
C GLN A 120 5.42 41.80 -86.01
N GLN A 121 4.72 42.25 -84.98
CA GLN A 121 5.07 41.95 -83.58
C GLN A 121 3.84 41.42 -82.83
N VAL A 122 4.07 40.43 -81.98
CA VAL A 122 3.04 39.79 -81.13
C VAL A 122 3.24 40.20 -79.67
N PHE A 123 2.12 40.44 -78.97
CA PHE A 123 2.01 40.53 -77.52
C PHE A 123 1.17 39.36 -77.00
N SER A 124 1.60 38.74 -75.90
CA SER A 124 0.84 37.70 -75.19
C SER A 124 0.73 38.08 -73.71
N GLY A 125 -0.42 37.79 -73.11
CA GLY A 125 -0.68 38.07 -71.69
C GLY A 125 -1.59 37.03 -71.05
N THR A 126 -1.82 37.17 -69.74
CA THR A 126 -2.76 36.35 -68.96
C THR A 126 -3.81 37.26 -68.35
N ILE A 127 -5.08 36.87 -68.47
CA ILE A 127 -6.18 37.43 -67.69
C ILE A 127 -6.22 36.67 -66.37
N THR A 128 -5.90 37.34 -65.26
CA THR A 128 -6.06 36.74 -63.93
C THR A 128 -7.53 36.78 -63.50
N SER A 129 -8.03 35.63 -63.10
CA SER A 129 -9.36 35.42 -62.54
C SER A 129 -9.45 36.00 -61.12
N GLN A 130 -10.66 36.39 -60.73
CA GLN A 130 -10.93 36.87 -59.38
C GLN A 130 -12.09 36.07 -58.82
N ASN A 131 -11.86 35.36 -57.71
CA ASN A 131 -12.96 34.82 -56.90
C ASN A 131 -13.79 35.99 -56.38
N ASN A 132 -15.08 36.00 -56.66
CA ASN A 132 -16.01 36.99 -56.12
C ASN A 132 -16.50 36.51 -54.75
N ALA A 133 -16.97 37.43 -53.92
CA ALA A 133 -17.65 37.02 -52.68
C ALA A 133 -19.07 36.55 -53.03
N PRO A 134 -19.67 35.62 -52.28
CA PRO A 134 -21.05 35.22 -52.48
C PRO A 134 -21.98 36.42 -52.25
N THR A 135 -23.20 36.34 -52.76
CA THR A 135 -24.26 37.32 -52.45
C THR A 135 -25.27 36.70 -51.49
N VAL A 136 -25.78 37.49 -50.55
CA VAL A 136 -26.83 37.06 -49.61
C VAL A 136 -27.86 38.17 -49.41
N ASN A 137 -29.14 37.81 -49.30
CA ASN A 137 -30.21 38.70 -48.86
C ASN A 137 -31.09 38.03 -47.80
N ILE A 138 -31.88 38.83 -47.07
CA ILE A 138 -32.76 38.36 -46.00
C ILE A 138 -34.23 38.58 -46.35
N THR A 139 -35.00 37.49 -46.37
CA THR A 139 -36.47 37.51 -46.48
C THR A 139 -37.15 37.21 -45.13
N GLY A 140 -38.42 37.61 -44.98
CA GLY A 140 -39.19 37.52 -43.72
C GLY A 140 -40.05 38.78 -43.48
N PRO A 141 -40.84 38.87 -42.39
CA PRO A 141 -41.62 40.06 -42.06
C PRO A 141 -40.71 41.24 -41.64
N SER A 142 -41.24 42.46 -41.69
CA SER A 142 -40.58 43.69 -41.18
C SER A 142 -41.17 44.17 -39.86
N SER A 143 -42.29 43.60 -39.43
CA SER A 143 -42.90 43.86 -38.13
C SER A 143 -43.71 42.66 -37.64
N ALA A 144 -43.91 42.59 -36.32
CA ALA A 144 -44.72 41.59 -35.64
C ALA A 144 -45.45 42.23 -34.44
N LEU A 145 -46.39 41.49 -33.84
CA LEU A 145 -46.94 41.83 -32.52
C LEU A 145 -46.06 41.21 -31.43
N ALA A 146 -46.02 41.83 -30.26
CA ALA A 146 -45.46 41.25 -29.04
C ALA A 146 -45.88 39.77 -28.84
N SER A 147 -44.96 38.93 -28.38
CA SER A 147 -45.17 37.50 -28.09
C SER A 147 -45.56 36.60 -29.28
N THR A 148 -45.34 37.01 -30.54
CA THR A 148 -45.63 36.19 -31.74
C THR A 148 -44.36 35.66 -32.44
N GLN A 149 -44.42 34.49 -33.08
CA GLN A 149 -43.25 33.89 -33.72
C GLN A 149 -42.86 34.59 -35.04
N VAL A 150 -41.55 34.80 -35.24
CA VAL A 150 -40.94 35.45 -36.40
C VAL A 150 -39.85 34.56 -36.99
N THR A 151 -39.81 34.47 -38.32
CA THR A 151 -38.81 33.70 -39.07
C THR A 151 -38.20 34.56 -40.19
N LEU A 152 -36.88 34.56 -40.28
CA LEU A 152 -36.07 35.20 -41.33
C LEU A 152 -35.27 34.14 -42.09
N VAL A 153 -35.04 34.33 -43.39
CA VAL A 153 -34.32 33.36 -44.24
C VAL A 153 -33.20 34.06 -45.01
N ALA A 154 -31.98 33.51 -44.96
CA ALA A 154 -30.83 33.98 -45.71
C ALA A 154 -30.77 33.27 -47.07
N ASN A 155 -31.14 33.97 -48.13
CA ASN A 155 -31.05 33.43 -49.49
C ASN A 155 -29.67 33.82 -50.03
N ALA A 156 -28.74 32.86 -50.04
CA ALA A 156 -27.38 33.08 -50.52
C ALA A 156 -27.11 32.34 -51.84
N GLN A 157 -26.34 32.99 -52.71
CA GLN A 157 -25.88 32.45 -53.99
C GLN A 157 -24.47 32.93 -54.28
N ASP A 158 -23.63 31.98 -54.70
CA ASP A 158 -22.31 32.23 -55.26
C ASP A 158 -22.40 32.08 -56.79
N THR A 159 -21.74 32.98 -57.52
CA THR A 159 -21.76 33.05 -58.98
C THR A 159 -20.61 32.30 -59.65
N ASP A 160 -19.55 32.02 -58.91
CA ASP A 160 -18.31 31.39 -59.38
C ASP A 160 -17.87 30.19 -58.53
N GLY A 161 -18.55 29.94 -57.40
CA GLY A 161 -18.39 28.76 -56.56
C GLY A 161 -19.69 28.26 -55.91
N THR A 162 -19.59 27.86 -54.65
CA THR A 162 -20.65 27.31 -53.81
C THR A 162 -20.53 27.81 -52.37
N ILE A 163 -21.65 27.93 -51.66
CA ILE A 163 -21.67 28.39 -50.27
C ILE A 163 -21.13 27.29 -49.34
N SER A 164 -20.14 27.63 -48.52
CA SER A 164 -19.54 26.73 -47.52
C SER A 164 -20.14 26.88 -46.12
N ASN A 165 -20.60 28.09 -45.75
CA ASN A 165 -21.15 28.37 -44.42
C ASN A 165 -22.16 29.53 -44.44
N ILE A 166 -23.24 29.43 -43.66
CA ILE A 166 -24.21 30.50 -43.38
C ILE A 166 -24.35 30.60 -41.85
N ASN A 167 -24.04 31.76 -41.28
CA ASN A 167 -24.15 31.99 -39.83
C ASN A 167 -24.83 33.32 -39.51
N TRP A 168 -25.85 33.25 -38.67
CA TRP A 168 -26.61 34.39 -38.15
C TRP A 168 -26.13 34.88 -36.79
N ILE A 169 -26.27 36.18 -36.58
CA ILE A 169 -26.13 36.86 -35.29
C ILE A 169 -27.28 37.87 -35.12
N GLN A 170 -27.74 38.10 -33.90
CA GLN A 170 -28.49 39.32 -33.60
C GLN A 170 -27.50 40.49 -33.57
N SER A 171 -27.85 41.59 -34.24
CA SER A 171 -26.99 42.77 -34.42
C SER A 171 -27.52 44.03 -33.74
N ALA A 172 -28.80 44.08 -33.34
CA ALA A 172 -29.40 45.24 -32.67
C ALA A 172 -30.71 44.87 -31.92
N GLY A 173 -31.13 45.79 -31.04
CA GLY A 173 -32.32 45.65 -30.19
C GLY A 173 -32.10 44.71 -29.00
N ASP A 174 -33.15 44.51 -28.21
CA ASP A 174 -33.12 43.62 -27.05
C ASP A 174 -32.82 42.18 -27.47
N ASN A 175 -31.88 41.53 -26.78
CA ASN A 175 -31.46 40.18 -27.12
C ASN A 175 -32.63 39.20 -27.03
N VAL A 176 -32.83 38.42 -28.09
CA VAL A 176 -33.78 37.32 -28.15
C VAL A 176 -33.07 36.02 -28.48
N GLU A 177 -33.47 34.96 -27.79
CA GLU A 177 -33.07 33.61 -28.16
C GLU A 177 -33.66 33.25 -29.54
N PHE A 178 -32.78 32.87 -30.47
CA PHE A 178 -33.17 32.45 -31.81
C PHE A 178 -32.49 31.13 -32.18
N SER A 179 -33.24 30.28 -32.88
CA SER A 179 -32.69 29.09 -33.52
C SER A 179 -32.22 29.43 -34.93
N GLN A 180 -31.14 28.81 -35.39
CA GLN A 180 -30.75 28.84 -36.80
C GLN A 180 -30.41 27.45 -37.35
N THR A 181 -30.92 27.12 -38.53
CA THR A 181 -30.66 25.85 -39.23
C THR A 181 -30.83 26.07 -40.73
N ASP A 182 -29.91 25.53 -41.55
CA ASP A 182 -29.92 25.61 -43.01
C ASP A 182 -30.18 27.03 -43.58
N GLY A 183 -29.63 28.06 -42.90
CA GLY A 183 -29.77 29.46 -43.28
C GLY A 183 -31.07 30.16 -42.87
N VAL A 184 -31.99 29.46 -42.20
CA VAL A 184 -33.20 30.02 -41.60
C VAL A 184 -32.95 30.39 -40.14
N LEU A 185 -33.35 31.58 -39.72
CA LEU A 185 -33.35 32.07 -38.33
C LEU A 185 -34.80 32.20 -37.83
N SER A 186 -35.12 31.73 -36.62
CA SER A 186 -36.45 31.94 -36.03
C SER A 186 -36.40 32.22 -34.52
N PHE A 187 -37.20 33.21 -34.10
CA PHE A 187 -37.34 33.68 -32.72
C PHE A 187 -38.82 33.98 -32.39
N THR A 188 -39.14 34.18 -31.12
CA THR A 188 -40.43 34.74 -30.69
C THR A 188 -40.25 36.21 -30.35
N ALA A 189 -41.06 37.08 -30.94
CA ALA A 189 -41.06 38.50 -30.64
C ALA A 189 -41.22 38.74 -29.13
N PRO A 190 -40.36 39.54 -28.49
CA PRO A 190 -40.44 39.79 -27.06
C PRO A 190 -41.74 40.53 -26.72
N ASN A 191 -42.18 40.43 -25.48
CA ASN A 191 -43.23 41.31 -24.98
C ASN A 191 -42.64 42.69 -24.70
N VAL A 192 -43.27 43.75 -25.20
CA VAL A 192 -42.71 45.12 -25.17
C VAL A 192 -43.78 46.12 -24.73
N SER A 193 -43.41 46.99 -23.78
CA SER A 193 -44.28 48.03 -23.23
C SER A 193 -44.42 49.24 -24.16
N GLU A 194 -43.52 49.39 -25.14
CA GLU A 194 -43.67 50.30 -26.27
C GLU A 194 -43.14 49.65 -27.56
N ASN A 195 -43.41 50.25 -28.73
CA ASN A 195 -43.04 49.65 -30.02
C ASN A 195 -41.50 49.61 -30.24
N THR A 196 -40.86 48.44 -30.11
CA THR A 196 -39.39 48.26 -30.13
C THR A 196 -38.88 47.54 -31.38
N THR A 197 -37.71 47.90 -31.91
CA THR A 197 -37.12 47.28 -33.12
C THR A 197 -35.94 46.38 -32.81
N LEU A 198 -35.97 45.13 -33.29
CA LEU A 198 -34.86 44.18 -33.27
C LEU A 198 -34.13 44.14 -34.61
N GLY A 199 -32.86 43.75 -34.63
CA GLY A 199 -32.05 43.62 -35.86
C GLY A 199 -31.14 42.41 -35.87
N PHE A 200 -31.06 41.73 -37.01
CA PHE A 200 -30.26 40.52 -37.24
C PHE A 200 -29.36 40.68 -38.45
N SER A 201 -28.19 40.04 -38.42
CA SER A 201 -27.23 40.00 -39.52
C SER A 201 -26.82 38.56 -39.82
N VAL A 202 -26.66 38.22 -41.09
CA VAL A 202 -26.13 36.93 -41.54
C VAL A 202 -24.80 37.15 -42.24
N THR A 203 -23.82 36.29 -41.96
CA THR A 203 -22.58 36.16 -42.73
C THR A 203 -22.61 34.87 -43.51
N VAL A 204 -22.23 34.94 -44.79
CA VAL A 204 -22.17 33.80 -45.68
C VAL A 204 -20.81 33.75 -46.36
N THR A 205 -20.18 32.58 -46.36
CA THR A 205 -18.84 32.35 -46.92
C THR A 205 -18.91 31.32 -48.05
N ASP A 206 -18.15 31.53 -49.12
CA ASP A 206 -18.00 30.59 -50.23
C ASP A 206 -16.96 29.47 -49.94
N ASN A 207 -16.81 28.53 -50.86
CA ASN A 207 -15.85 27.43 -50.77
C ASN A 207 -14.39 27.84 -51.07
N ALA A 208 -14.12 29.10 -51.42
CA ALA A 208 -12.79 29.66 -51.66
C ALA A 208 -12.35 30.64 -50.54
N GLY A 209 -13.22 30.88 -49.56
CA GLY A 209 -12.96 31.65 -48.34
C GLY A 209 -13.38 33.12 -48.37
N LYS A 210 -14.03 33.64 -49.42
CA LYS A 210 -14.60 35.00 -49.37
C LYS A 210 -16.01 34.97 -48.78
N SER A 211 -16.42 36.08 -48.17
CA SER A 211 -17.71 36.18 -47.48
C SER A 211 -18.42 37.50 -47.76
N ALA A 212 -19.74 37.47 -47.63
CA ALA A 212 -20.61 38.63 -47.64
C ALA A 212 -21.58 38.61 -46.45
N GLN A 213 -22.17 39.77 -46.17
CA GLN A 213 -23.11 39.95 -45.07
C GLN A 213 -24.37 40.68 -45.54
N ALA A 214 -25.49 40.38 -44.89
CA ALA A 214 -26.73 41.14 -45.02
C ALA A 214 -27.38 41.28 -43.64
N SER A 215 -28.09 42.38 -43.39
CA SER A 215 -28.83 42.59 -42.14
C SER A 215 -30.27 43.07 -42.38
N LYS A 216 -31.14 42.83 -41.40
CA LYS A 216 -32.56 43.18 -41.43
C LYS A 216 -33.09 43.45 -40.03
N THR A 217 -34.02 44.39 -39.93
CA THR A 217 -34.75 44.69 -38.69
C THR A 217 -36.22 44.24 -38.73
N VAL A 218 -36.80 44.04 -37.54
CA VAL A 218 -38.20 43.69 -37.30
C VAL A 218 -38.73 44.57 -36.17
N LEU A 219 -39.77 45.38 -36.44
CA LEU A 219 -40.46 46.20 -35.44
C LEU A 219 -41.53 45.39 -34.70
N ILE A 220 -41.46 45.35 -33.38
CA ILE A 220 -42.40 44.67 -32.50
C ILE A 220 -43.35 45.71 -31.91
N ASN A 221 -44.66 45.56 -32.15
CA ASN A 221 -45.64 46.52 -31.63
C ASN A 221 -46.25 46.06 -30.29
N GLN A 222 -46.45 47.02 -29.38
CA GLN A 222 -47.14 46.86 -28.09
C GLN A 222 -48.66 46.62 -28.28
N VAL A 223 -49.32 46.19 -27.20
CA VAL A 223 -50.78 46.02 -27.12
C VAL A 223 -51.24 46.61 -25.79
N ASN A 224 -52.33 47.40 -25.80
CA ASN A 224 -52.84 48.06 -24.59
C ASN A 224 -53.25 47.03 -23.53
N SER A 225 -52.83 47.23 -22.29
CA SER A 225 -53.20 46.39 -21.15
C SER A 225 -54.31 47.05 -20.33
N ALA A 226 -55.16 46.25 -19.70
CA ALA A 226 -56.12 46.75 -18.72
C ALA A 226 -55.41 46.98 -17.38
N PRO A 227 -55.87 47.92 -16.53
CA PRO A 227 -55.17 48.27 -15.31
C PRO A 227 -55.11 47.08 -14.37
N THR A 228 -54.05 46.98 -13.57
CA THR A 228 -53.97 46.01 -12.48
C THR A 228 -54.59 46.58 -11.22
N VAL A 229 -55.28 45.73 -10.45
CA VAL A 229 -55.76 46.08 -9.11
C VAL A 229 -55.51 44.93 -8.15
N ILE A 230 -54.89 45.24 -7.01
CA ILE A 230 -54.62 44.31 -5.94
C ILE A 230 -55.39 44.78 -4.71
N VAL A 231 -56.18 43.87 -4.12
CA VAL A 231 -56.81 44.12 -2.83
C VAL A 231 -55.92 43.59 -1.71
N THR A 232 -55.44 44.51 -0.89
CA THR A 232 -54.74 44.22 0.37
C THR A 232 -55.72 44.23 1.54
N GLY A 233 -55.43 43.43 2.56
CA GLY A 233 -56.27 43.20 3.73
C GLY A 233 -56.12 41.76 4.23
N PRO A 234 -56.53 41.46 5.48
CA PRO A 234 -56.35 40.13 6.05
C PRO A 234 -57.11 39.06 5.24
N GLU A 235 -56.54 37.85 5.14
CA GLU A 235 -57.22 36.69 4.54
C GLU A 235 -58.26 36.10 5.48
N GLU A 236 -57.99 36.15 6.79
CA GLU A 236 -58.82 35.57 7.83
C GLU A 236 -59.05 36.58 8.95
N ALA A 237 -60.17 36.45 9.66
CA ALA A 237 -60.50 37.31 10.81
C ALA A 237 -61.21 36.49 11.87
N GLU A 238 -60.84 36.69 13.13
CA GLU A 238 -61.59 36.16 14.25
C GLU A 238 -62.79 37.06 14.58
N LYS A 239 -63.62 36.61 15.51
CA LYS A 239 -64.83 37.32 15.92
C LYS A 239 -64.51 38.76 16.39
N ASP A 240 -65.31 39.71 15.94
CA ASP A 240 -65.27 41.15 16.27
C ASP A 240 -64.04 41.92 15.75
N ASP A 241 -63.08 41.27 15.09
CA ASP A 241 -61.91 41.91 14.47
C ASP A 241 -62.28 43.02 13.47
N ARG A 242 -61.50 44.12 13.45
CA ARG A 242 -61.69 45.22 12.49
C ARG A 242 -60.95 44.95 11.19
N VAL A 243 -61.67 44.44 10.20
CA VAL A 243 -61.17 44.21 8.84
C VAL A 243 -61.15 45.51 8.03
N THR A 244 -60.03 45.78 7.36
CA THR A 244 -59.91 46.86 6.36
C THR A 244 -59.33 46.28 5.07
N LEU A 245 -60.00 46.54 3.95
CA LEU A 245 -59.57 46.13 2.61
C LEU A 245 -59.24 47.39 1.79
N ALA A 246 -58.07 47.44 1.17
CA ALA A 246 -57.63 48.57 0.36
C ALA A 246 -57.19 48.09 -1.03
N ALA A 247 -57.67 48.79 -2.06
CA ALA A 247 -57.27 48.56 -3.44
C ALA A 247 -56.10 49.47 -3.76
N ASP A 248 -54.95 48.86 -4.07
CA ASP A 248 -53.91 49.52 -4.84
C ASP A 248 -54.14 49.17 -6.31
N ALA A 249 -54.13 50.18 -7.18
CA ALA A 249 -54.40 50.00 -8.59
C ALA A 249 -53.41 50.81 -9.42
N GLN A 250 -52.81 50.12 -10.38
CA GLN A 250 -51.72 50.62 -11.21
C GLN A 250 -51.96 50.19 -12.64
N ASP A 251 -51.81 51.13 -13.55
CA ASP A 251 -51.85 50.86 -14.98
C ASP A 251 -50.41 50.81 -15.52
N SER A 252 -50.12 49.83 -16.37
CA SER A 252 -48.77 49.56 -16.88
C SER A 252 -48.37 50.48 -18.02
N ASP A 253 -49.37 51.01 -18.74
CA ASP A 253 -49.23 51.76 -19.98
C ASP A 253 -50.07 53.07 -20.01
N GLY A 254 -50.95 53.28 -19.04
CA GLY A 254 -51.80 54.47 -18.89
C GLY A 254 -51.96 55.00 -17.46
N SER A 255 -53.17 55.35 -17.05
CA SER A 255 -53.49 55.93 -15.73
C SER A 255 -54.92 55.63 -15.24
N ILE A 256 -55.08 55.47 -13.92
CA ILE A 256 -56.38 55.09 -13.32
C ILE A 256 -57.39 56.24 -13.29
N ASN A 257 -58.60 55.96 -13.78
CA ASN A 257 -59.73 56.89 -13.88
C ASN A 257 -60.74 56.71 -12.72
N SER A 258 -61.07 55.48 -12.29
CA SER A 258 -61.99 55.26 -11.16
C SER A 258 -61.82 53.90 -10.45
N ILE A 259 -62.24 53.83 -9.17
CA ILE A 259 -62.25 52.63 -8.32
C ILE A 259 -63.61 52.51 -7.62
N THR A 260 -64.27 51.35 -7.66
CA THR A 260 -65.60 51.12 -7.07
C THR A 260 -65.69 49.76 -6.36
N TRP A 261 -66.38 49.70 -5.22
CA TRP A 261 -66.47 48.51 -4.34
C TRP A 261 -67.90 48.00 -4.17
N GLN A 262 -68.06 46.68 -4.04
CA GLN A 262 -69.35 46.02 -3.77
C GLN A 262 -69.17 44.72 -2.96
N GLN A 263 -69.97 44.50 -1.91
CA GLN A 263 -70.07 43.17 -1.29
C GLN A 263 -70.90 42.24 -2.17
N ILE A 264 -70.43 41.01 -2.39
CA ILE A 264 -71.06 40.02 -3.29
C ILE A 264 -71.40 38.69 -2.60
N SER A 265 -70.80 38.38 -1.44
CA SER A 265 -71.08 37.13 -0.70
C SER A 265 -70.85 37.28 0.81
N GLY A 266 -71.34 36.28 1.56
CA GLY A 266 -71.26 36.17 3.02
C GLY A 266 -72.37 36.92 3.77
N PRO A 267 -72.37 36.85 5.11
CA PRO A 267 -73.20 37.70 5.96
C PRO A 267 -73.04 39.19 5.60
N VAL A 268 -74.14 39.94 5.56
CA VAL A 268 -74.10 41.39 5.31
C VAL A 268 -73.42 42.09 6.48
N VAL A 269 -72.40 42.89 6.20
CA VAL A 269 -71.64 43.66 7.19
C VAL A 269 -71.81 45.16 6.94
N GLU A 270 -71.79 45.99 8.00
CA GLU A 270 -71.80 47.44 7.82
C GLU A 270 -70.43 47.95 7.37
N LEU A 271 -70.39 48.62 6.22
CA LEU A 271 -69.17 49.12 5.58
C LEU A 271 -68.95 50.61 5.82
N THR A 272 -67.68 50.98 6.00
CA THR A 272 -67.20 52.37 5.90
C THR A 272 -66.21 52.47 4.75
N GLN A 273 -66.45 53.35 3.77
CA GLN A 273 -65.70 53.43 2.51
C GLN A 273 -64.97 54.78 2.30
N THR A 274 -63.80 54.73 1.67
CA THR A 274 -63.01 55.86 1.15
C THR A 274 -62.86 55.75 -0.39
N GLN A 275 -62.03 56.59 -1.04
CA GLN A 275 -61.76 56.45 -2.49
C GLN A 275 -61.08 55.12 -2.85
N THR A 276 -60.24 54.56 -1.96
CA THR A 276 -59.43 53.36 -2.25
C THR A 276 -59.71 52.18 -1.33
N SER A 277 -60.44 52.35 -0.22
CA SER A 277 -60.61 51.30 0.80
C SER A 277 -62.03 51.17 1.37
N ILE A 278 -62.34 49.99 1.91
CA ILE A 278 -63.54 49.66 2.70
C ILE A 278 -63.14 49.03 4.04
N SER A 279 -63.99 49.12 5.06
CA SER A 279 -63.74 48.46 6.37
C SER A 279 -65.02 48.07 7.12
N PHE A 280 -64.97 46.97 7.87
CA PHE A 280 -66.07 46.36 8.63
C PHE A 280 -65.54 45.61 9.88
N ASN A 281 -66.43 45.11 10.75
CA ASN A 281 -66.08 44.19 11.84
C ASN A 281 -66.56 42.76 11.52
N ALA A 282 -65.73 41.76 11.82
CA ALA A 282 -65.99 40.38 11.49
C ALA A 282 -67.12 39.77 12.38
N PRO A 283 -68.13 39.10 11.79
CA PRO A 283 -69.26 38.51 12.54
C PRO A 283 -68.85 37.26 13.35
N THR A 284 -69.75 36.75 14.19
CA THR A 284 -69.61 35.40 14.78
C THR A 284 -70.14 34.35 13.82
N VAL A 285 -69.41 33.24 13.63
CA VAL A 285 -69.80 32.13 12.73
C VAL A 285 -69.65 30.78 13.42
N ALA A 286 -70.46 29.79 13.02
CA ALA A 286 -70.47 28.45 13.62
C ALA A 286 -69.52 27.44 12.94
N LYS A 287 -68.87 27.89 11.86
CA LYS A 287 -67.82 27.22 11.07
C LYS A 287 -67.19 28.28 10.16
N ASN A 288 -65.97 28.04 9.66
CA ASN A 288 -65.27 28.97 8.78
C ASN A 288 -66.18 29.43 7.62
N THR A 289 -66.38 30.74 7.48
CA THR A 289 -67.39 31.33 6.58
C THR A 289 -66.84 32.54 5.83
N ASN A 290 -66.99 32.53 4.51
CA ASN A 290 -66.40 33.52 3.62
C ASN A 290 -67.28 34.77 3.47
N VAL A 291 -66.69 35.96 3.61
CA VAL A 291 -67.27 37.26 3.27
C VAL A 291 -66.50 37.82 2.07
N THR A 292 -67.16 38.08 0.94
CA THR A 292 -66.47 38.44 -0.31
C THR A 292 -66.92 39.79 -0.87
N PHE A 293 -65.94 40.59 -1.28
CA PHE A 293 -66.10 41.89 -1.95
C PHE A 293 -65.45 41.85 -3.33
N VAL A 294 -65.98 42.62 -4.27
CA VAL A 294 -65.35 42.95 -5.54
C VAL A 294 -64.99 44.43 -5.56
N VAL A 295 -63.79 44.74 -6.06
CA VAL A 295 -63.42 46.07 -6.52
C VAL A 295 -63.29 46.05 -8.03
N THR A 296 -63.79 47.10 -8.70
CA THR A 296 -63.63 47.31 -10.14
C THR A 296 -62.91 48.63 -10.38
N VAL A 297 -61.95 48.61 -11.30
CA VAL A 297 -61.08 49.72 -11.67
C VAL A 297 -61.10 49.92 -13.18
N THR A 298 -61.00 51.18 -13.61
CA THR A 298 -60.99 51.61 -15.03
C THR A 298 -59.81 52.53 -15.28
N ASP A 299 -59.10 52.35 -16.40
CA ASP A 299 -58.03 53.24 -16.87
C ASP A 299 -58.56 54.45 -17.69
N ASP A 300 -57.66 55.22 -18.30
CA ASP A 300 -57.97 56.38 -19.14
C ASP A 300 -58.34 56.04 -20.59
N ASP A 301 -57.89 54.88 -21.12
CA ASP A 301 -58.33 54.34 -22.42
C ASP A 301 -59.61 53.46 -22.35
N ASN A 302 -60.22 53.39 -21.15
CA ASN A 302 -61.48 52.72 -20.79
C ASN A 302 -61.43 51.17 -20.73
N ALA A 303 -60.25 50.54 -20.65
CA ALA A 303 -60.20 49.15 -20.24
C ALA A 303 -60.41 49.03 -18.73
N THR A 304 -60.97 47.89 -18.30
CA THR A 304 -61.42 47.68 -16.93
C THR A 304 -60.90 46.36 -16.39
N ASN A 305 -60.54 46.35 -15.11
CA ASN A 305 -60.20 45.13 -14.40
C ASN A 305 -60.89 45.11 -13.02
N SER A 306 -61.08 43.93 -12.46
CA SER A 306 -61.73 43.76 -11.17
C SER A 306 -61.06 42.67 -10.35
N ALA A 307 -60.77 42.97 -9.08
CA ALA A 307 -60.27 42.00 -8.12
C ALA A 307 -61.36 41.67 -7.10
N GLN A 308 -61.42 40.41 -6.67
CA GLN A 308 -62.21 40.02 -5.52
C GLN A 308 -61.30 39.77 -4.33
N LYS A 309 -61.79 40.11 -3.14
CA LYS A 309 -61.18 39.71 -1.87
C LYS A 309 -62.22 39.02 -1.03
N THR A 310 -61.90 37.81 -0.63
CA THR A 310 -62.62 37.09 0.42
C THR A 310 -61.87 37.28 1.72
N VAL A 311 -62.60 37.40 2.81
CA VAL A 311 -62.08 37.25 4.18
C VAL A 311 -62.82 36.08 4.80
N VAL A 312 -62.07 35.07 5.25
CA VAL A 312 -62.61 33.91 5.95
C VAL A 312 -62.79 34.29 7.42
N VAL A 313 -64.03 34.29 7.89
CA VAL A 313 -64.31 34.46 9.31
C VAL A 313 -64.16 33.08 9.95
N LEU A 314 -63.27 32.95 10.94
CA LEU A 314 -62.92 31.66 11.54
C LEU A 314 -63.90 31.22 12.64
N ALA A 315 -63.99 29.91 12.86
CA ALA A 315 -64.56 29.29 14.05
C ALA A 315 -63.44 28.77 14.98
N PRO A 316 -63.69 28.61 16.31
CA PRO A 316 -62.65 28.19 17.27
C PRO A 316 -62.21 26.73 17.10
N ASN A 317 -60.94 26.44 17.40
CA ASN A 317 -60.32 25.11 17.43
C ASN A 317 -60.52 24.40 18.78
N ASN A 318 -60.48 23.06 18.80
CA ASN A 318 -60.46 22.23 20.00
C ASN A 318 -59.30 21.21 19.91
N PRO A 319 -58.58 20.91 21.01
CA PRO A 319 -57.46 19.97 21.00
C PRO A 319 -57.89 18.50 20.82
N PRO A 320 -57.00 17.64 20.30
CA PRO A 320 -57.22 16.21 20.23
C PRO A 320 -57.22 15.55 21.62
N THR A 321 -57.79 14.36 21.73
CA THR A 321 -57.88 13.57 22.97
C THR A 321 -57.23 12.20 22.76
N ALA A 322 -56.48 11.72 23.77
CA ALA A 322 -55.78 10.43 23.73
C ALA A 322 -55.84 9.74 25.11
N ASP A 323 -55.91 8.41 25.13
CA ASP A 323 -55.91 7.60 26.35
C ASP A 323 -54.50 7.05 26.67
N ASP A 324 -54.16 6.90 27.95
CA ASP A 324 -52.95 6.20 28.41
C ASP A 324 -52.96 4.72 27.97
N VAL A 325 -51.78 4.21 27.57
CA VAL A 325 -51.58 2.83 27.13
C VAL A 325 -50.61 2.10 28.06
N SER A 326 -50.85 0.81 28.29
CA SER A 326 -49.95 -0.06 29.06
C SER A 326 -49.78 -1.39 28.34
N ILE A 327 -48.55 -1.83 28.13
CA ILE A 327 -48.23 -3.11 27.48
C ILE A 327 -47.18 -3.91 28.25
N SER A 328 -47.28 -5.24 28.12
CA SER A 328 -46.30 -6.18 28.66
C SER A 328 -45.52 -6.81 27.52
N VAL A 329 -44.19 -6.75 27.60
CA VAL A 329 -43.25 -7.12 26.52
C VAL A 329 -42.44 -8.32 26.99
N GLN A 330 -42.38 -9.38 26.20
CA GLN A 330 -41.51 -10.53 26.50
C GLN A 330 -40.03 -10.11 26.36
N TYR A 331 -39.19 -10.55 27.28
CA TYR A 331 -37.76 -10.23 27.30
C TYR A 331 -37.09 -10.52 25.95
N ASN A 332 -36.31 -9.55 25.46
CA ASN A 332 -35.65 -9.54 24.14
C ASN A 332 -36.59 -9.79 22.92
N GLN A 333 -37.91 -9.58 23.04
CA GLN A 333 -38.87 -9.66 21.93
C GLN A 333 -39.57 -8.33 21.66
N ALA A 334 -40.13 -8.18 20.46
CA ALA A 334 -40.97 -7.04 20.09
C ALA A 334 -42.45 -7.32 20.46
N THR A 335 -43.25 -6.27 20.63
CA THR A 335 -44.68 -6.38 20.94
C THR A 335 -45.47 -5.28 20.22
N GLU A 336 -46.56 -5.68 19.56
CA GLU A 336 -47.46 -4.76 18.86
C GLU A 336 -48.45 -4.08 19.84
N PHE A 337 -48.75 -2.81 19.59
CA PHE A 337 -49.73 -2.05 20.35
C PHE A 337 -50.47 -1.03 19.48
N SER A 338 -51.68 -0.66 19.89
CA SER A 338 -52.50 0.34 19.20
C SER A 338 -52.80 1.53 20.11
N LEU A 339 -52.91 2.72 19.52
CA LEU A 339 -53.29 3.94 20.23
C LEU A 339 -54.75 4.31 19.99
N ILE A 340 -55.42 4.85 21.01
CA ILE A 340 -56.79 5.37 20.90
C ILE A 340 -56.72 6.90 21.00
N VAL A 341 -56.92 7.56 19.86
CA VAL A 341 -56.81 9.02 19.72
C VAL A 341 -57.97 9.53 18.88
N SER A 342 -58.60 10.63 19.29
CA SER A 342 -59.74 11.23 18.57
C SER A 342 -59.76 12.75 18.67
N ASP A 343 -60.18 13.39 17.59
CA ASP A 343 -60.27 14.85 17.48
C ASP A 343 -61.72 15.32 17.29
N ALA A 344 -62.08 16.45 17.89
CA ALA A 344 -63.46 16.95 17.92
C ALA A 344 -63.84 17.75 16.67
N ASP A 345 -62.87 18.41 16.02
CA ASP A 345 -63.05 19.14 14.77
C ASP A 345 -62.79 18.24 13.54
N ASN A 346 -62.35 17.01 13.78
CA ASN A 346 -62.03 15.96 12.83
C ASN A 346 -60.77 16.31 11.99
N ASP A 347 -59.83 17.03 12.59
CA ASP A 347 -58.50 17.30 12.04
C ASP A 347 -57.61 16.03 12.11
N THR A 348 -56.52 16.00 11.31
CA THR A 348 -55.64 14.81 11.22
C THR A 348 -54.62 14.83 12.34
N VAL A 349 -54.72 13.87 13.27
CA VAL A 349 -53.82 13.79 14.41
C VAL A 349 -52.51 13.09 14.04
N GLN A 350 -51.38 13.64 14.49
CA GLN A 350 -50.04 13.03 14.44
C GLN A 350 -49.61 12.62 15.85
N ILE A 351 -48.81 11.54 15.94
CA ILE A 351 -48.24 11.04 17.20
C ILE A 351 -46.73 11.28 17.19
N ASP A 352 -46.25 11.99 18.20
CA ASP A 352 -44.84 12.12 18.53
C ASP A 352 -44.48 11.17 19.68
N PHE A 353 -43.39 10.43 19.51
CA PHE A 353 -42.86 9.46 20.48
C PHE A 353 -41.71 10.02 21.33
N GLY A 354 -41.25 11.25 21.03
CA GLY A 354 -40.11 11.89 21.68
C GLY A 354 -38.75 11.40 21.18
N ASP A 355 -37.74 12.24 21.34
CA ASP A 355 -36.37 11.98 20.85
C ASP A 355 -35.57 10.97 21.71
N ASP A 356 -35.96 10.76 22.97
CA ASP A 356 -35.24 9.89 23.92
C ASP A 356 -36.05 8.67 24.38
N LEU A 357 -35.90 7.58 23.63
CA LEU A 357 -36.46 6.27 23.96
C LEU A 357 -35.54 5.42 24.86
N ASN A 358 -34.44 5.97 25.40
CA ASN A 358 -33.49 5.27 26.29
C ASN A 358 -33.04 3.88 25.78
N GLY A 359 -32.76 3.79 24.47
CA GLY A 359 -32.32 2.57 23.79
C GLY A 359 -33.45 1.64 23.30
N ALA A 360 -34.71 1.96 23.60
CA ALA A 360 -35.85 1.25 23.02
C ALA A 360 -36.10 1.70 21.57
N GLN A 361 -36.89 0.95 20.82
CA GLN A 361 -37.29 1.29 19.46
C GLN A 361 -38.81 1.18 19.30
N ILE A 362 -39.41 2.18 18.65
CA ILE A 362 -40.81 2.13 18.23
C ILE A 362 -40.84 2.23 16.70
N SER A 363 -41.58 1.32 16.07
CA SER A 363 -41.73 1.23 14.62
C SER A 363 -43.20 1.31 14.24
N VAL A 364 -43.50 2.04 13.17
CA VAL A 364 -44.87 2.20 12.67
C VAL A 364 -45.22 0.99 11.80
N ILE A 365 -46.29 0.27 12.14
CA ILE A 365 -46.83 -0.82 11.32
C ILE A 365 -47.88 -0.26 10.36
N ASP A 366 -48.85 0.48 10.89
CA ASP A 366 -49.91 1.13 10.13
C ASP A 366 -50.26 2.48 10.79
N ALA A 367 -49.89 3.57 10.11
CA ALA A 367 -50.14 4.93 10.59
C ALA A 367 -51.62 5.33 10.54
N GLN A 368 -52.43 4.71 9.68
CA GLN A 368 -53.86 4.99 9.57
C GLN A 368 -54.68 4.21 10.61
N ALA A 369 -54.21 3.01 11.00
CA ALA A 369 -54.80 2.21 12.07
C ALA A 369 -54.23 2.54 13.48
N LEU A 370 -53.27 3.46 13.57
CA LEU A 370 -52.52 3.78 14.80
C LEU A 370 -51.92 2.52 15.46
N LEU A 371 -51.30 1.65 14.65
CA LEU A 371 -50.69 0.38 15.05
C LEU A 371 -49.15 0.47 14.95
N PHE A 372 -48.48 0.09 16.04
CA PHE A 372 -47.03 0.24 16.22
C PHE A 372 -46.43 -1.04 16.83
N SER A 373 -45.13 -1.26 16.62
CA SER A 373 -44.35 -2.30 17.31
C SER A 373 -43.29 -1.64 18.19
N TYR A 374 -43.31 -1.98 19.48
CA TYR A 374 -42.30 -1.61 20.47
C TYR A 374 -41.28 -2.74 20.64
N THR A 375 -39.99 -2.39 20.72
CA THR A 375 -38.90 -3.28 21.09
C THR A 375 -38.16 -2.67 22.29
N HIS A 376 -38.09 -3.41 23.40
CA HIS A 376 -37.38 -2.99 24.61
C HIS A 376 -35.86 -2.95 24.37
N PRO A 377 -35.06 -2.15 25.12
CA PRO A 377 -33.60 -2.23 25.03
C PRO A 377 -33.12 -3.66 25.31
N ALA A 378 -32.20 -4.15 24.49
CA ALA A 378 -31.67 -5.50 24.63
C ALA A 378 -31.06 -5.73 26.01
N ASN A 379 -31.38 -6.88 26.61
CA ASN A 379 -30.91 -7.30 27.93
C ASN A 379 -31.25 -6.33 29.09
N SER A 380 -32.38 -5.61 28.98
CA SER A 380 -32.98 -4.78 30.04
C SER A 380 -34.22 -5.46 30.63
N ILE A 381 -34.37 -5.36 31.94
CA ILE A 381 -35.55 -5.76 32.72
C ILE A 381 -36.26 -4.55 33.37
N THR A 382 -35.76 -3.34 33.11
CA THR A 382 -36.26 -2.11 33.72
C THR A 382 -37.56 -1.69 33.05
N SER A 383 -38.66 -1.66 33.81
CA SER A 383 -39.92 -1.08 33.33
C SER A 383 -39.75 0.41 33.00
N GLN A 384 -40.31 0.86 31.88
CA GLN A 384 -40.16 2.24 31.39
C GLN A 384 -41.53 2.88 31.13
N SER A 385 -41.59 4.20 31.16
CA SER A 385 -42.78 4.98 30.83
C SER A 385 -42.37 6.15 29.94
N TYR A 386 -43.02 6.29 28.79
CA TYR A 386 -42.76 7.35 27.82
C TYR A 386 -43.97 8.28 27.74
N THR A 387 -43.73 9.59 27.77
CA THR A 387 -44.75 10.59 27.44
C THR A 387 -44.82 10.71 25.92
N LEU A 388 -46.00 10.44 25.36
CA LEU A 388 -46.32 10.59 23.95
C LEU A 388 -47.17 11.84 23.75
N THR A 389 -47.07 12.47 22.58
CA THR A 389 -47.86 13.67 22.26
C THR A 389 -48.73 13.43 21.03
N ALA A 390 -50.03 13.69 21.16
CA ALA A 390 -50.97 13.76 20.04
C ALA A 390 -51.17 15.23 19.62
N SER A 391 -51.05 15.54 18.33
CA SER A 391 -51.25 16.92 17.81
C SER A 391 -52.11 16.97 16.55
N ASP A 392 -53.02 17.95 16.48
CA ASP A 392 -53.84 18.29 15.31
C ASP A 392 -53.19 19.34 14.38
N SER A 393 -51.91 19.67 14.63
CA SER A 393 -51.10 20.78 14.06
C SER A 393 -51.29 22.19 14.64
N LYS A 394 -52.20 22.39 15.61
CA LYS A 394 -52.39 23.68 16.31
C LYS A 394 -52.26 23.55 17.82
N ASP A 395 -52.91 22.56 18.39
CA ASP A 395 -52.94 22.20 19.79
C ASP A 395 -52.32 20.80 20.00
N THR A 396 -52.07 20.44 21.26
CA THR A 396 -51.48 19.16 21.65
C THR A 396 -52.11 18.59 22.93
N THR A 397 -52.08 17.27 23.05
CA THR A 397 -52.43 16.52 24.27
C THR A 397 -51.35 15.47 24.54
N GLU A 398 -50.81 15.47 25.76
CA GLU A 398 -49.86 14.46 26.25
C GLU A 398 -50.59 13.28 26.90
N PHE A 399 -50.05 12.07 26.72
CA PHE A 399 -50.51 10.82 27.35
C PHE A 399 -49.30 9.86 27.53
N THR A 400 -49.45 8.76 28.25
CA THR A 400 -48.33 7.87 28.60
C THR A 400 -48.41 6.47 27.98
N LEU A 401 -47.26 5.95 27.59
CA LEU A 401 -47.05 4.54 27.23
C LEU A 401 -46.21 3.86 28.31
N ASN A 402 -46.84 2.99 29.08
CA ASN A 402 -46.21 2.29 30.20
C ASN A 402 -45.82 0.86 29.79
N ILE A 403 -44.55 0.52 29.97
CA ILE A 403 -43.95 -0.77 29.58
C ILE A 403 -43.55 -1.57 30.81
N THR A 404 -44.11 -2.78 30.94
CA THR A 404 -43.61 -3.80 31.87
C THR A 404 -42.88 -4.89 31.08
N VAL A 405 -41.67 -5.26 31.50
CA VAL A 405 -40.95 -6.42 30.94
C VAL A 405 -41.37 -7.67 31.71
N VAL A 406 -41.63 -8.76 31.00
CA VAL A 406 -41.98 -10.09 31.53
C VAL A 406 -41.17 -11.16 30.80
N ASP A 407 -40.97 -12.32 31.40
CA ASP A 407 -40.25 -13.44 30.77
C ASP A 407 -40.83 -14.80 31.15
N SER A 408 -41.73 -15.27 30.29
CA SER A 408 -42.41 -16.56 30.44
C SER A 408 -41.68 -17.73 29.79
N THR A 409 -40.48 -17.52 29.27
CA THR A 409 -39.66 -18.56 28.63
C THR A 409 -38.59 -19.11 29.57
N PRO A 410 -38.36 -20.44 29.59
CA PRO A 410 -37.23 -21.00 30.33
C PRO A 410 -35.89 -20.56 29.72
N ALA A 411 -34.99 -20.10 30.58
CA ALA A 411 -33.62 -19.79 30.19
C ALA A 411 -32.91 -21.01 29.58
N THR A 412 -31.95 -20.73 28.71
CA THR A 412 -31.04 -21.73 28.14
C THR A 412 -29.60 -21.40 28.53
N ILE A 413 -28.69 -22.36 28.37
CA ILE A 413 -27.25 -22.10 28.53
C ILE A 413 -26.74 -21.60 27.18
N SER A 414 -26.26 -20.36 27.15
CA SER A 414 -25.77 -19.70 25.93
C SER A 414 -24.27 -19.98 25.71
N ASN A 415 -23.50 -20.16 26.79
CA ASN A 415 -22.12 -20.62 26.74
C ASN A 415 -21.73 -21.34 28.04
N VAL A 416 -20.73 -22.22 27.96
CA VAL A 416 -20.13 -22.90 29.10
C VAL A 416 -18.66 -23.14 28.86
N THR A 417 -17.83 -22.97 29.88
CA THR A 417 -16.45 -23.47 29.92
C THR A 417 -16.24 -24.28 31.20
N PRO A 418 -15.47 -25.39 31.17
CA PRO A 418 -14.88 -26.02 29.99
C PRO A 418 -15.93 -26.61 29.03
N GLN A 419 -15.60 -26.72 27.74
CA GLN A 419 -16.47 -27.37 26.75
C GLN A 419 -16.22 -28.89 26.72
N ASN A 420 -17.14 -29.63 26.11
CA ASN A 420 -17.02 -31.08 25.92
C ASN A 420 -16.38 -31.39 24.56
N ASN A 421 -15.06 -31.22 24.47
CA ASN A 421 -14.24 -31.38 23.25
C ASN A 421 -13.30 -32.60 23.25
N ASN A 422 -13.28 -33.39 24.33
CA ASN A 422 -12.32 -34.46 24.67
C ASN A 422 -10.92 -33.99 25.12
N ASP A 423 -10.59 -32.72 24.97
CA ASP A 423 -9.31 -32.18 25.45
C ASP A 423 -9.33 -32.13 26.99
N PRO A 424 -8.26 -32.59 27.67
CA PRO A 424 -8.12 -32.43 29.10
C PRO A 424 -8.17 -30.96 29.56
N VAL A 425 -8.55 -30.76 30.82
CA VAL A 425 -8.72 -29.44 31.45
C VAL A 425 -7.86 -29.36 32.71
N LEU A 426 -7.21 -28.22 32.96
CA LEU A 426 -6.42 -28.05 34.18
C LEU A 426 -7.30 -28.16 35.45
N VAL A 427 -6.77 -28.80 36.49
CA VAL A 427 -7.48 -29.09 37.75
C VAL A 427 -7.87 -27.85 38.58
N ASP A 428 -7.40 -26.66 38.20
CA ASP A 428 -7.73 -25.36 38.78
C ASP A 428 -8.67 -24.51 37.89
N SER A 429 -9.04 -24.99 36.70
CA SER A 429 -9.91 -24.27 35.77
C SER A 429 -11.31 -24.06 36.36
N PRO A 430 -11.81 -22.81 36.44
CA PRO A 430 -13.16 -22.55 36.90
C PRO A 430 -14.19 -23.00 35.86
N VAL A 431 -15.36 -23.44 36.34
CA VAL A 431 -16.53 -23.70 35.49
C VAL A 431 -17.31 -22.40 35.33
N SER A 432 -17.34 -21.86 34.12
CA SER A 432 -18.14 -20.69 33.74
C SER A 432 -19.43 -21.15 33.06
N ILE A 433 -20.58 -20.59 33.45
CA ILE A 433 -21.87 -20.83 32.80
C ILE A 433 -22.52 -19.49 32.51
N THR A 434 -22.80 -19.21 31.23
CA THR A 434 -23.58 -18.05 30.78
C THR A 434 -24.95 -18.51 30.30
N PHE A 435 -26.00 -17.77 30.68
CA PHE A 435 -27.39 -18.07 30.35
C PHE A 435 -27.88 -17.23 29.15
N SER A 436 -29.02 -17.54 28.56
CA SER A 436 -29.67 -16.67 27.56
C SER A 436 -30.39 -15.47 28.20
N ASP A 437 -30.77 -15.61 29.47
CA ASP A 437 -31.66 -14.69 30.16
C ASP A 437 -30.95 -14.08 31.38
N ILE A 438 -31.60 -13.13 32.04
CA ILE A 438 -31.13 -12.61 33.33
C ILE A 438 -31.71 -13.47 34.45
N MET A 439 -30.84 -14.04 35.26
CA MET A 439 -31.14 -15.03 36.31
C MET A 439 -31.21 -14.37 37.69
N LEU A 440 -32.07 -14.89 38.58
CA LEU A 440 -32.18 -14.41 39.96
C LEU A 440 -31.06 -14.95 40.84
N THR A 441 -30.21 -14.06 41.37
CA THR A 441 -29.11 -14.41 42.30
C THR A 441 -29.64 -15.10 43.57
N SER A 442 -30.87 -14.79 43.99
CA SER A 442 -31.53 -15.44 45.14
C SER A 442 -31.87 -16.93 44.92
N THR A 443 -31.93 -17.39 43.66
CA THR A 443 -32.15 -18.79 43.28
C THR A 443 -30.87 -19.53 42.89
N LEU A 444 -29.75 -18.81 42.82
CA LEU A 444 -28.43 -19.42 42.67
C LEU A 444 -27.99 -20.05 44.00
N ALA A 445 -27.87 -21.37 43.99
CA ALA A 445 -27.39 -22.16 45.11
C ALA A 445 -26.38 -23.18 44.59
N VAL A 446 -25.29 -23.37 45.34
CA VAL A 446 -24.27 -24.37 45.04
C VAL A 446 -24.07 -25.28 46.24
N ASN A 447 -23.58 -26.48 45.98
CA ASN A 447 -23.32 -27.45 47.02
C ASN A 447 -22.10 -27.02 47.86
N SER A 448 -22.30 -26.66 49.13
CA SER A 448 -21.26 -26.06 49.99
C SER A 448 -20.34 -27.08 50.69
N SER A 449 -20.64 -28.38 50.59
CA SER A 449 -19.76 -29.46 51.04
C SER A 449 -19.97 -30.70 50.17
N SER A 450 -18.90 -31.47 49.91
CA SER A 450 -18.99 -32.69 49.10
C SER A 450 -19.96 -33.69 49.73
N GLY A 451 -20.90 -34.23 48.95
CA GLY A 451 -21.99 -35.04 49.47
C GLY A 451 -23.16 -35.17 48.49
N ALA A 452 -24.38 -35.29 49.00
CA ALA A 452 -25.58 -35.39 48.16
C ALA A 452 -25.79 -34.11 47.34
N CYS A 453 -26.07 -34.27 46.04
CA CYS A 453 -26.27 -33.14 45.13
C CYS A 453 -27.44 -32.24 45.56
N THR A 454 -27.12 -30.97 45.83
CA THR A 454 -28.07 -29.90 46.16
C THR A 454 -27.65 -28.59 45.49
N GLY A 455 -28.57 -27.63 45.39
CA GLY A 455 -28.34 -26.35 44.71
C GLY A 455 -28.68 -26.39 43.22
N SER A 456 -28.77 -25.21 42.62
CA SER A 456 -29.14 -25.02 41.22
C SER A 456 -28.00 -25.19 40.23
N VAL A 457 -26.74 -25.02 40.65
CA VAL A 457 -25.54 -25.37 39.86
C VAL A 457 -24.76 -26.48 40.57
N GLN A 458 -24.47 -27.56 39.85
CA GLN A 458 -23.97 -28.82 40.39
C GLN A 458 -22.84 -29.38 39.52
N VAL A 459 -21.78 -29.90 40.16
CA VAL A 459 -20.69 -30.63 39.48
C VAL A 459 -20.45 -31.96 40.17
N SER A 460 -20.34 -33.04 39.41
CA SER A 460 -20.23 -34.42 39.90
C SER A 460 -19.25 -35.24 39.05
N ALA A 461 -18.59 -36.23 39.66
CA ALA A 461 -17.75 -37.23 38.99
C ALA A 461 -18.42 -38.62 38.87
N ASP A 462 -19.66 -38.78 39.36
CA ASP A 462 -20.30 -40.08 39.59
C ASP A 462 -21.80 -40.09 39.19
N ASP A 463 -22.11 -39.38 38.09
CA ASP A 463 -23.45 -39.20 37.53
C ASP A 463 -24.47 -38.66 38.56
N PHE A 464 -24.02 -37.67 39.34
CA PHE A 464 -24.77 -37.00 40.40
C PHE A 464 -25.23 -37.91 41.55
N THR A 465 -24.51 -39.00 41.80
CA THR A 465 -24.63 -39.76 43.05
C THR A 465 -24.10 -38.93 44.23
N THR A 466 -23.01 -38.21 44.00
CA THR A 466 -22.47 -37.14 44.85
C THR A 466 -22.09 -35.93 44.01
N CYS A 467 -22.03 -34.76 44.66
CA CYS A 467 -21.56 -33.52 44.06
C CYS A 467 -20.39 -32.96 44.87
N LEU A 468 -19.49 -32.24 44.19
CA LEU A 468 -18.37 -31.55 44.81
C LEU A 468 -18.85 -30.41 45.74
N ALA A 469 -17.93 -29.92 46.58
CA ALA A 469 -18.07 -28.59 47.16
C ALA A 469 -17.68 -27.55 46.11
N LEU A 470 -18.51 -26.52 45.92
CA LEU A 470 -18.27 -25.45 44.95
C LEU A 470 -18.20 -24.09 45.66
N ASN A 471 -17.31 -23.22 45.19
CA ASN A 471 -17.33 -21.79 45.55
C ASN A 471 -17.78 -20.96 44.35
N ILE A 472 -18.56 -19.90 44.57
CA ILE A 472 -18.87 -18.91 43.55
C ILE A 472 -17.75 -17.88 43.57
N GLU A 473 -16.93 -17.86 42.51
CA GLU A 473 -15.80 -16.93 42.37
C GLU A 473 -16.29 -15.54 41.95
N SER A 474 -17.24 -15.49 41.00
CA SER A 474 -17.80 -14.24 40.51
C SER A 474 -19.17 -14.44 39.85
N LEU A 475 -19.96 -13.37 39.87
CA LEU A 475 -21.18 -13.19 39.11
C LEU A 475 -21.00 -11.95 38.23
N SER A 476 -21.50 -11.99 37.00
CA SER A 476 -21.53 -10.85 36.09
C SER A 476 -22.81 -10.84 35.25
N GLY A 477 -23.16 -9.68 34.71
CA GLY A 477 -24.38 -9.47 33.92
C GLY A 477 -24.48 -8.05 33.39
N THR A 478 -25.61 -7.72 32.75
CA THR A 478 -25.85 -6.39 32.15
C THR A 478 -26.22 -5.31 33.16
N THR A 479 -26.64 -5.71 34.37
CA THR A 479 -26.84 -4.82 35.52
C THR A 479 -25.58 -4.75 36.38
N SER A 480 -25.28 -3.57 36.94
CA SER A 480 -24.21 -3.42 37.94
C SER A 480 -24.55 -4.03 39.31
N ASP A 481 -25.81 -4.38 39.55
CA ASP A 481 -26.27 -5.05 40.78
C ASP A 481 -26.30 -6.58 40.63
N THR A 482 -25.13 -7.19 40.78
CA THR A 482 -24.99 -8.65 40.79
C THR A 482 -25.55 -9.32 42.06
N SER A 483 -25.97 -8.54 43.06
CA SER A 483 -26.57 -9.07 44.29
C SER A 483 -28.03 -9.51 44.11
N THR A 484 -28.71 -8.97 43.09
CA THR A 484 -30.08 -9.34 42.73
C THR A 484 -30.14 -10.20 41.48
N TYR A 485 -29.36 -9.88 40.44
CA TYR A 485 -29.44 -10.51 39.13
C TYR A 485 -28.07 -10.86 38.53
N PHE A 486 -27.98 -11.90 37.70
CA PHE A 486 -26.76 -12.25 36.98
C PHE A 486 -27.04 -12.89 35.62
N HIS A 487 -26.02 -13.01 34.79
CA HIS A 487 -26.08 -13.63 33.45
C HIS A 487 -24.99 -14.68 33.25
N THR A 488 -23.81 -14.50 33.89
CA THR A 488 -22.74 -15.49 33.98
C THR A 488 -22.40 -15.77 35.44
N VAL A 489 -22.19 -17.05 35.77
CA VAL A 489 -21.63 -17.51 37.05
C VAL A 489 -20.32 -18.26 36.79
N ASN A 490 -19.30 -17.92 37.58
CA ASN A 490 -18.03 -18.66 37.62
C ASN A 490 -17.95 -19.42 38.96
N VAL A 491 -17.77 -20.74 38.91
CA VAL A 491 -17.56 -21.57 40.11
C VAL A 491 -16.23 -22.31 40.08
N SER A 492 -15.59 -22.44 41.25
CA SER A 492 -14.41 -23.28 41.45
C SER A 492 -14.75 -24.52 42.28
N ALA A 493 -13.94 -25.57 42.15
CA ALA A 493 -13.99 -26.77 42.96
C ALA A 493 -12.58 -27.34 43.14
N SER A 494 -12.41 -28.27 44.08
CA SER A 494 -11.21 -29.12 44.10
C SER A 494 -11.43 -30.31 43.18
N PHE A 495 -10.90 -30.23 41.96
CA PHE A 495 -10.87 -31.35 41.03
C PHE A 495 -9.67 -32.26 41.30
N ASN A 496 -9.81 -33.55 41.00
CA ASN A 496 -8.70 -34.50 40.93
C ASN A 496 -8.17 -34.53 39.49
N GLU A 497 -6.93 -34.97 39.31
CA GLU A 497 -6.36 -35.33 37.99
C GLU A 497 -7.11 -36.52 37.34
N ASP A 498 -6.97 -36.67 36.02
CA ASP A 498 -7.49 -37.81 35.22
C ASP A 498 -8.98 -38.18 35.46
N SER A 499 -9.79 -37.19 35.84
CA SER A 499 -11.14 -37.40 36.36
C SER A 499 -12.19 -36.72 35.48
N GLN A 500 -13.19 -37.49 35.04
CA GLN A 500 -14.32 -36.95 34.30
C GLN A 500 -15.33 -36.30 35.26
N TYR A 501 -15.73 -35.07 34.94
CA TYR A 501 -16.74 -34.30 35.65
C TYR A 501 -17.90 -33.93 34.72
N ILE A 502 -19.11 -33.90 35.27
CA ILE A 502 -20.35 -33.50 34.61
C ILE A 502 -20.92 -32.31 35.36
N VAL A 503 -21.25 -31.24 34.64
CA VAL A 503 -21.87 -30.02 35.16
C VAL A 503 -23.35 -30.02 34.81
N ARG A 504 -24.23 -29.74 35.77
CA ARG A 504 -25.68 -29.64 35.59
C ARG A 504 -26.22 -28.36 36.19
N VAL A 505 -27.19 -27.77 35.49
CA VAL A 505 -28.08 -26.75 36.04
C VAL A 505 -29.45 -27.38 36.28
N THR A 506 -30.07 -27.12 37.43
CA THR A 506 -31.40 -27.64 37.79
C THR A 506 -32.48 -26.56 37.68
N ALA A 507 -33.74 -27.00 37.63
CA ALA A 507 -34.92 -26.14 37.65
C ALA A 507 -35.13 -25.39 38.99
N ASP A 508 -34.19 -25.47 39.92
CA ASP A 508 -34.15 -24.61 41.10
C ASP A 508 -33.64 -23.19 40.75
N LEU A 509 -33.00 -22.99 39.58
CA LEU A 509 -32.65 -21.67 39.05
C LEU A 509 -33.81 -21.05 38.27
N THR A 510 -34.09 -19.77 38.49
CA THR A 510 -35.11 -19.02 37.74
C THR A 510 -34.55 -17.76 37.08
N ASN A 511 -35.19 -17.33 35.99
CA ASN A 511 -34.97 -16.01 35.40
C ASN A 511 -35.57 -14.90 36.29
N PHE A 512 -35.41 -13.64 35.89
CA PHE A 512 -35.85 -12.46 36.64
C PHE A 512 -37.38 -12.36 36.87
N ASP A 513 -38.20 -13.16 36.18
CA ASP A 513 -39.67 -13.21 36.27
C ASP A 513 -40.16 -14.57 36.83
N ASP A 514 -39.33 -15.21 37.68
CA ASP A 514 -39.58 -16.48 38.38
C ASP A 514 -39.80 -17.72 37.46
N THR A 515 -39.51 -17.64 36.15
CA THR A 515 -39.58 -18.81 35.25
C THR A 515 -38.35 -19.70 35.41
N ALA A 516 -38.56 -20.97 35.74
CA ALA A 516 -37.49 -21.95 35.97
C ALA A 516 -36.81 -22.42 34.67
N ILE A 517 -35.50 -22.61 34.72
CA ILE A 517 -34.72 -23.26 33.65
C ILE A 517 -35.09 -24.75 33.51
N GLU A 518 -35.04 -25.30 32.30
CA GLU A 518 -35.11 -26.75 32.13
C GLU A 518 -33.84 -27.41 32.68
N THR A 519 -34.00 -28.49 33.46
CA THR A 519 -32.85 -29.20 34.06
C THR A 519 -32.02 -29.87 32.96
N GLN A 520 -30.79 -29.41 32.77
CA GLN A 520 -29.91 -29.83 31.68
C GLN A 520 -28.46 -29.97 32.11
N THR A 521 -27.76 -30.92 31.50
CA THR A 521 -26.30 -31.01 31.56
C THR A 521 -25.71 -29.84 30.79
N ALA A 522 -24.93 -28.98 31.46
CA ALA A 522 -24.25 -27.86 30.85
C ALA A 522 -23.07 -28.35 29.99
N THR A 523 -22.21 -29.17 30.58
CA THR A 523 -21.00 -29.70 29.96
C THR A 523 -20.55 -30.99 30.66
N SER A 524 -19.61 -31.70 30.05
CA SER A 524 -18.79 -32.70 30.72
C SER A 524 -17.36 -32.57 30.22
N PHE A 525 -16.38 -32.64 31.11
CA PHE A 525 -14.97 -32.49 30.79
C PHE A 525 -14.13 -33.51 31.59
N THR A 526 -12.90 -33.76 31.15
CA THR A 526 -11.94 -34.59 31.87
C THR A 526 -10.77 -33.72 32.30
N THR A 527 -10.26 -33.90 33.51
CA THR A 527 -9.08 -33.16 33.97
C THR A 527 -7.76 -33.73 33.49
N SER A 528 -6.72 -32.90 33.47
CA SER A 528 -5.34 -33.25 33.10
C SER A 528 -4.72 -34.34 33.98
N SER A 529 -3.73 -35.04 33.44
CA SER A 529 -2.97 -36.11 34.12
C SER A 529 -1.61 -35.65 34.67
N GLN A 530 -1.13 -34.50 34.19
CA GLN A 530 0.22 -33.98 34.42
C GLN A 530 0.16 -32.45 34.38
N ASP A 531 1.22 -31.81 34.88
CA ASP A 531 1.46 -30.37 34.79
C ASP A 531 2.69 -30.11 33.88
N ILE A 532 3.13 -28.86 33.74
CA ILE A 532 4.33 -28.48 32.98
C ILE A 532 5.58 -29.15 33.57
N LYS A 533 6.44 -29.69 32.70
CA LYS A 533 7.71 -30.33 33.07
C LYS A 533 8.89 -29.50 32.59
N ILE A 534 9.89 -29.27 33.43
CA ILE A 534 11.25 -28.92 33.04
C ILE A 534 11.84 -30.15 32.33
N THR A 535 12.41 -30.00 31.14
CA THR A 535 12.93 -31.11 30.33
C THR A 535 14.43 -31.01 30.06
N GLU A 536 14.97 -29.79 29.97
CA GLU A 536 16.39 -29.52 29.73
C GLU A 536 16.86 -28.30 30.54
N VAL A 537 18.13 -28.32 30.98
CA VAL A 537 18.79 -27.24 31.72
C VAL A 537 20.16 -26.99 31.10
N SER A 538 20.39 -25.80 30.53
CA SER A 538 21.60 -25.52 29.76
C SER A 538 22.88 -25.57 30.61
N SER A 539 24.00 -25.98 30.01
CA SER A 539 25.32 -25.70 30.57
C SER A 539 25.69 -24.22 30.43
N VAL A 540 26.74 -23.81 31.15
CA VAL A 540 27.37 -22.49 31.05
C VAL A 540 28.86 -22.61 31.30
N GLN A 541 29.66 -21.83 30.58
CA GLN A 541 31.12 -21.78 30.72
C GLN A 541 31.59 -20.55 31.53
N PHE A 542 30.84 -19.45 31.46
CA PHE A 542 31.20 -18.14 31.98
C PHE A 542 30.09 -17.58 32.88
N SER A 543 30.46 -16.76 33.88
CA SER A 543 29.50 -16.18 34.84
C SER A 543 28.54 -15.15 34.24
N ASN A 544 28.70 -14.83 32.95
CA ASN A 544 27.89 -13.90 32.17
C ASN A 544 27.18 -14.58 30.99
N ASP A 545 27.19 -15.92 30.93
CA ASP A 545 26.27 -16.65 30.06
C ASP A 545 24.81 -16.33 30.44
N LEU A 546 23.92 -16.53 29.47
CA LEU A 546 22.48 -16.38 29.65
C LEU A 546 21.84 -17.76 29.65
N PRO A 547 21.89 -18.48 30.78
CA PRO A 547 21.36 -19.83 30.86
C PRO A 547 19.84 -19.84 30.61
N TRP A 548 19.39 -20.98 30.09
CA TRP A 548 17.99 -21.26 29.79
C TRP A 548 17.62 -22.65 30.33
N ILE A 549 16.34 -22.81 30.64
CA ILE A 549 15.72 -24.12 30.84
C ILE A 549 14.68 -24.34 29.76
N GLU A 550 14.45 -25.58 29.39
CA GLU A 550 13.31 -25.98 28.59
C GLU A 550 12.17 -26.44 29.50
N ILE A 551 10.96 -26.04 29.12
CA ILE A 551 9.72 -26.57 29.67
C ILE A 551 8.89 -27.22 28.56
N TYR A 552 8.15 -28.26 28.92
CA TYR A 552 7.22 -28.98 28.07
C TYR A 552 5.82 -29.00 28.71
N ASN A 553 4.80 -28.67 27.93
CA ASN A 553 3.41 -28.81 28.35
C ASN A 553 2.90 -30.24 28.07
N GLY A 554 2.88 -31.05 29.13
CA GLY A 554 2.30 -32.40 29.09
C GLY A 554 0.88 -32.52 29.63
N THR A 555 0.19 -31.40 29.85
CA THR A 555 -1.05 -31.40 30.65
C THR A 555 -2.25 -31.98 29.90
N GLY A 556 -2.25 -31.96 28.58
CA GLY A 556 -3.43 -32.22 27.75
C GLY A 556 -4.22 -30.95 27.41
N ALA A 557 -3.95 -29.82 28.07
CA ALA A 557 -4.60 -28.53 27.85
C ALA A 557 -3.59 -27.47 27.39
N ALA A 558 -4.04 -26.36 26.80
CA ALA A 558 -3.22 -25.15 26.72
C ALA A 558 -2.95 -24.60 28.14
N VAL A 559 -1.74 -24.12 28.40
CA VAL A 559 -1.35 -23.51 29.69
C VAL A 559 -0.85 -22.09 29.49
N ASN A 560 -1.21 -21.16 30.37
CA ASN A 560 -0.62 -19.82 30.37
C ASN A 560 0.49 -19.72 31.42
N LEU A 561 1.70 -19.34 30.99
CA LEU A 561 2.88 -19.29 31.85
C LEU A 561 2.74 -18.32 33.04
N GLN A 562 1.86 -17.31 32.98
CA GLN A 562 1.59 -16.41 34.12
C GLN A 562 1.01 -17.15 35.34
N SER A 563 0.44 -18.34 35.14
CA SER A 563 -0.05 -19.22 36.22
C SER A 563 1.09 -19.89 37.00
N TYR A 564 2.35 -19.65 36.60
CA TYR A 564 3.55 -20.27 37.13
C TYR A 564 4.63 -19.25 37.50
N SER A 565 5.62 -19.69 38.28
CA SER A 565 6.83 -18.92 38.55
C SER A 565 8.07 -19.81 38.58
N LEU A 566 9.20 -19.30 38.10
CA LEU A 566 10.49 -19.99 38.10
C LEU A 566 11.25 -19.59 39.36
N LYS A 567 11.59 -20.56 40.22
CA LYS A 567 12.48 -20.37 41.35
C LYS A 567 13.82 -21.06 41.10
N THR A 568 14.90 -20.30 41.21
CA THR A 568 16.28 -20.80 41.01
C THR A 568 17.28 -19.87 41.71
N ARG A 569 18.57 -20.15 41.58
CA ARG A 569 19.66 -19.24 41.96
C ARG A 569 19.68 -18.05 40.99
N SER A 570 20.19 -16.90 41.43
CA SER A 570 20.26 -15.70 40.58
C SER A 570 21.58 -14.95 40.70
N ILE A 571 21.88 -14.15 39.68
CA ILE A 571 22.98 -13.20 39.66
C ILE A 571 22.44 -11.79 39.40
N ASN A 572 23.01 -10.78 40.05
CA ASN A 572 22.82 -9.38 39.68
C ASN A 572 23.93 -8.98 38.68
N MET A 573 23.55 -8.68 37.45
CA MET A 573 24.47 -8.37 36.34
C MET A 573 25.22 -7.05 36.51
N PHE A 574 24.71 -6.13 37.34
CA PHE A 574 25.36 -4.84 37.61
C PHE A 574 26.56 -4.95 38.56
N ASN A 575 26.55 -5.91 39.49
CA ASN A 575 27.60 -6.06 40.52
C ASN A 575 28.15 -7.48 40.75
N SER A 576 27.74 -8.44 39.91
CA SER A 576 28.10 -9.87 39.97
C SER A 576 27.79 -10.59 41.29
N SER A 577 26.96 -10.02 42.18
CA SER A 577 26.53 -10.73 43.39
C SER A 577 25.50 -11.81 43.07
N THR A 578 25.55 -12.94 43.78
CA THR A 578 24.63 -14.07 43.57
C THR A 578 23.74 -14.30 44.78
N SER A 579 22.45 -14.61 44.55
CA SER A 579 21.51 -15.06 45.58
C SER A 579 21.33 -16.57 45.55
N ALA A 580 21.09 -17.16 46.71
CA ALA A 580 20.89 -18.61 46.86
C ALA A 580 19.53 -19.08 46.31
N GLU A 581 18.50 -18.26 46.40
CA GLU A 581 17.18 -18.47 45.79
C GLU A 581 16.59 -17.12 45.37
N THR A 582 15.83 -17.12 44.27
CA THR A 582 15.04 -16.01 43.75
C THR A 582 13.88 -16.60 42.96
N THR A 583 12.68 -16.10 43.17
CA THR A 583 11.50 -16.45 42.39
C THR A 583 11.25 -15.37 41.35
N PHE A 584 11.10 -15.77 40.10
CA PHE A 584 10.80 -14.94 38.95
C PHE A 584 9.38 -15.27 38.47
N SER A 585 8.53 -14.25 38.35
CA SER A 585 7.25 -14.39 37.65
C SER A 585 7.52 -14.65 36.17
N LEU A 586 6.75 -15.55 35.56
CA LEU A 586 6.78 -15.76 34.11
C LEU A 586 5.80 -14.80 33.40
N PRO A 587 6.06 -14.43 32.14
CA PRO A 587 5.16 -13.56 31.38
C PRO A 587 3.85 -14.27 31.02
N SER A 588 2.84 -13.48 30.61
CA SER A 588 1.64 -14.05 29.99
C SER A 588 1.99 -14.57 28.60
N LYS A 589 2.00 -15.89 28.45
CA LYS A 589 2.26 -16.58 27.20
C LYS A 589 1.54 -17.92 27.24
N GLU A 590 0.83 -18.24 26.17
CA GLU A 590 0.18 -19.53 26.01
C GLU A 590 1.21 -20.53 25.46
N LEU A 591 1.17 -21.76 25.98
CA LEU A 591 1.98 -22.89 25.54
C LEU A 591 1.01 -24.04 25.27
N GLU A 592 0.92 -24.51 24.03
CA GLU A 592 -0.06 -25.53 23.65
C GLU A 592 0.34 -26.91 24.18
N ASN A 593 -0.64 -27.81 24.30
CA ASN A 593 -0.35 -29.17 24.74
C ASN A 593 0.54 -29.91 23.73
N GLY A 594 1.63 -30.52 24.22
CA GLY A 594 2.63 -31.16 23.37
C GLY A 594 3.77 -30.24 22.92
N GLU A 595 3.74 -28.95 23.28
CA GLU A 595 4.79 -28.01 22.94
C GLU A 595 5.90 -27.91 23.98
N TYR A 596 7.07 -27.51 23.47
CA TYR A 596 8.28 -27.18 24.20
C TYR A 596 8.56 -25.68 24.05
N LEU A 597 9.11 -25.06 25.10
CA LEU A 597 9.48 -23.65 25.14
C LEU A 597 10.68 -23.44 26.07
N ILE A 598 11.62 -22.59 25.69
CA ILE A 598 12.74 -22.20 26.56
C ILE A 598 12.41 -20.96 27.42
N LEU A 599 12.65 -21.08 28.72
CA LEU A 599 12.67 -19.96 29.66
C LEU A 599 14.13 -19.48 29.78
N GLN A 600 14.44 -18.32 29.18
CA GLN A 600 15.78 -17.75 29.17
C GLN A 600 15.82 -16.44 29.96
N SER A 601 16.97 -16.15 30.59
CA SER A 601 17.22 -14.86 31.24
C SER A 601 17.01 -13.69 30.27
N LYS A 602 16.15 -12.71 30.60
CA LYS A 602 15.88 -11.53 29.74
C LYS A 602 17.18 -10.77 29.42
N PHE A 603 17.34 -10.37 28.16
CA PHE A 603 18.55 -9.74 27.60
C PHE A 603 18.21 -8.88 26.38
N GLY A 604 19.24 -8.30 25.75
CA GLY A 604 19.10 -7.46 24.55
C GLY A 604 18.53 -6.08 24.82
N ASP A 605 18.09 -5.43 23.75
CA ASP A 605 17.33 -4.17 23.74
C ASP A 605 15.81 -4.43 23.71
N ASP A 606 15.02 -3.35 23.74
CA ASP A 606 13.57 -3.45 23.68
C ASP A 606 13.08 -4.09 22.37
N PHE A 607 13.83 -4.01 21.26
CA PHE A 607 13.47 -4.67 20.00
C PHE A 607 13.56 -6.19 20.12
N LEU A 608 14.66 -6.74 20.62
CA LEU A 608 14.78 -8.18 20.85
C LEU A 608 13.76 -8.68 21.89
N VAL A 609 13.52 -7.90 22.95
CA VAL A 609 12.51 -8.26 23.97
C VAL A 609 11.12 -8.32 23.33
N ASN A 610 10.75 -7.36 22.50
CA ASN A 610 9.46 -7.36 21.80
C ASN A 610 9.36 -8.50 20.77
N ALA A 611 10.41 -8.77 20.00
CA ALA A 611 10.49 -9.93 19.09
C ALA A 611 10.25 -11.27 19.81
N SER A 612 10.80 -11.43 21.03
CA SER A 612 10.61 -12.65 21.83
C SER A 612 9.16 -12.90 22.29
N VAL A 613 8.29 -11.87 22.23
CA VAL A 613 6.85 -12.04 22.48
C VAL A 613 6.23 -12.89 21.38
N ASN A 614 6.58 -12.60 20.12
CA ASN A 614 6.00 -13.23 18.92
C ASN A 614 6.58 -14.63 18.64
N ASN A 615 7.82 -14.92 19.04
CA ASN A 615 8.43 -16.25 18.87
C ASN A 615 7.78 -17.29 19.80
N PRO A 616 7.09 -18.33 19.31
CA PRO A 616 6.36 -19.27 20.17
C PRO A 616 7.26 -20.11 21.09
N LYS A 617 8.56 -20.25 20.78
CA LYS A 617 9.48 -21.18 21.44
C LYS A 617 10.29 -20.59 22.60
N ILE A 618 10.11 -19.32 22.96
CA ILE A 618 10.83 -18.67 24.07
C ILE A 618 9.94 -17.78 24.95
N ALA A 619 10.28 -17.69 26.22
CA ALA A 619 9.88 -16.59 27.09
C ALA A 619 11.08 -16.04 27.87
N LEU A 620 11.20 -14.71 27.91
CA LEU A 620 12.26 -14.02 28.64
C LEU A 620 11.87 -13.78 30.10
N VAL A 621 12.78 -14.10 31.02
CA VAL A 621 12.57 -14.13 32.47
C VAL A 621 13.55 -13.18 33.18
N GLY A 622 13.03 -12.28 34.02
CA GLY A 622 13.84 -11.28 34.73
C GLY A 622 13.05 -10.51 35.79
N ASN A 623 13.71 -9.59 36.48
CA ASN A 623 13.03 -8.64 37.37
C ASN A 623 12.69 -7.33 36.63
N THR A 624 11.92 -6.43 37.27
CA THR A 624 11.44 -5.17 36.66
C THR A 624 12.53 -4.20 36.17
N ASN A 625 13.80 -4.45 36.52
CA ASN A 625 14.95 -3.62 36.16
C ASN A 625 15.97 -4.38 35.28
N ASP A 626 15.69 -5.63 34.89
CA ASP A 626 16.56 -6.55 34.12
C ASP A 626 17.98 -6.82 34.70
N GLU A 627 18.26 -6.32 35.91
CA GLU A 627 19.53 -6.51 36.62
C GLU A 627 19.68 -7.92 37.19
N ILE A 628 18.59 -8.53 37.69
CA ILE A 628 18.64 -9.84 38.37
C ILE A 628 18.12 -10.90 37.41
N ARG A 629 18.93 -11.93 37.17
CA ARG A 629 18.69 -12.97 36.17
C ARG A 629 18.85 -14.38 36.75
N PRO A 630 18.11 -15.39 36.25
CA PRO A 630 18.38 -16.80 36.50
C PRO A 630 19.87 -17.14 36.30
N TYR A 631 20.46 -17.89 37.23
CA TYR A 631 21.89 -18.19 37.19
C TYR A 631 22.24 -19.48 37.91
N TRP A 632 22.85 -20.42 37.20
CA TRP A 632 23.59 -21.53 37.77
C TRP A 632 24.98 -21.58 37.16
N TYR A 633 25.77 -22.54 37.64
CA TYR A 633 27.04 -22.92 37.06
C TYR A 633 27.05 -24.46 37.09
N ILE A 634 28.18 -25.09 37.39
CA ILE A 634 28.26 -26.55 37.58
C ILE A 634 27.35 -27.11 38.71
N ASN A 635 26.78 -26.28 39.60
CA ASN A 635 25.81 -26.70 40.63
C ASN A 635 24.62 -25.75 40.66
N GLY A 636 23.42 -26.27 40.91
CA GLY A 636 22.20 -25.46 40.93
C GLY A 636 20.94 -26.26 41.24
N PHE A 637 19.81 -25.57 41.12
CA PHE A 637 18.49 -26.17 41.10
C PHE A 637 17.58 -25.32 40.20
N VAL A 638 16.52 -25.93 39.72
CA VAL A 638 15.44 -25.29 38.97
C VAL A 638 14.14 -25.82 39.56
N GLU A 639 13.23 -24.92 39.88
CA GLU A 639 11.94 -25.24 40.49
C GLU A 639 10.85 -24.45 39.76
N LEU A 640 9.90 -25.15 39.13
CA LEU A 640 8.65 -24.54 38.68
C LEU A 640 7.66 -24.57 39.85
N LEU A 641 7.06 -23.43 40.12
CA LEU A 641 6.04 -23.22 41.14
C LEU A 641 4.74 -22.77 40.49
N ASN A 642 3.61 -22.99 41.17
CA ASN A 642 2.38 -22.27 40.86
C ASN A 642 2.56 -20.75 41.07
N SER A 643 1.65 -19.94 40.53
CA SER A 643 1.67 -18.47 40.63
C SER A 643 1.69 -17.94 42.07
N ALA A 644 1.12 -18.69 43.02
CA ALA A 644 1.14 -18.37 44.44
C ALA A 644 2.48 -18.68 45.15
N GLY A 645 3.39 -19.44 44.51
CA GLY A 645 4.64 -19.89 45.11
C GLY A 645 4.47 -20.90 46.25
N THR A 646 3.32 -21.57 46.32
CA THR A 646 2.92 -22.47 47.42
C THR A 646 3.01 -23.95 47.10
N GLN A 647 3.09 -24.30 45.81
CA GLN A 647 3.18 -25.67 45.32
C GLN A 647 4.29 -25.77 44.28
N THR A 648 5.13 -26.79 44.41
CA THR A 648 6.08 -27.19 43.38
C THR A 648 5.35 -27.98 42.31
N ILE A 649 5.49 -27.53 41.07
CA ILE A 649 4.97 -28.18 39.87
C ILE A 649 5.97 -29.24 39.43
N ASP A 650 7.22 -28.84 39.26
CA ASP A 650 8.34 -29.71 38.89
C ASP A 650 9.66 -29.15 39.44
N PHE A 651 10.66 -30.00 39.62
CA PHE A 651 11.91 -29.66 40.29
C PHE A 651 13.08 -30.51 39.81
N VAL A 652 14.27 -29.90 39.70
CA VAL A 652 15.54 -30.61 39.57
C VAL A 652 16.63 -29.93 40.39
N LYS A 653 17.45 -30.72 41.09
CA LYS A 653 18.68 -30.26 41.75
C LYS A 653 19.89 -31.08 41.30
N PHE A 654 21.00 -30.41 41.02
CA PHE A 654 22.17 -30.99 40.38
C PHE A 654 23.50 -30.60 41.03
N GLY A 655 24.52 -31.45 40.84
CA GLY A 655 25.84 -31.29 41.45
C GLY A 655 25.76 -31.38 42.98
N ASN A 656 26.20 -30.33 43.68
CA ASN A 656 26.26 -30.24 45.15
C ASN A 656 25.20 -29.31 45.74
N SER A 657 24.08 -29.08 45.04
CA SER A 657 22.96 -28.30 45.58
C SER A 657 22.37 -28.93 46.85
N VAL A 658 21.93 -28.08 47.77
CA VAL A 658 21.26 -28.47 49.03
C VAL A 658 19.83 -27.92 49.12
N GLN A 659 19.31 -27.40 48.01
CA GLN A 659 17.94 -26.91 47.93
C GLN A 659 16.97 -28.09 47.94
N GLU A 660 15.83 -27.89 48.59
CA GLU A 660 14.67 -28.80 48.51
C GLU A 660 13.47 -28.04 47.94
N PRO A 661 12.53 -28.74 47.26
CA PRO A 661 11.31 -28.13 46.74
C PRO A 661 10.35 -27.67 47.84
N VAL A 662 9.51 -26.69 47.52
CA VAL A 662 8.39 -26.21 48.36
C VAL A 662 7.42 -27.35 48.69
N THR A 663 7.17 -28.26 47.75
CA THR A 663 6.38 -29.49 47.95
C THR A 663 7.30 -30.71 48.06
N PRO A 664 7.54 -31.27 49.27
CA PRO A 664 8.59 -32.28 49.49
C PRO A 664 8.42 -33.63 48.75
N SER A 665 7.26 -33.90 48.15
CA SER A 665 7.05 -35.09 47.31
C SER A 665 7.60 -34.95 45.89
N GLN A 666 7.89 -33.72 45.45
CA GLN A 666 8.40 -33.39 44.11
C GLN A 666 9.91 -33.56 43.95
N TRP A 667 10.61 -34.07 44.98
CA TRP A 667 11.95 -34.61 44.79
C TRP A 667 12.27 -35.69 45.83
N GLN A 668 12.85 -36.80 45.38
CA GLN A 668 13.28 -37.92 46.22
C GLN A 668 14.72 -38.33 45.86
N GLY A 669 15.49 -38.70 46.88
CA GLY A 669 16.87 -39.19 46.70
C GLY A 669 17.93 -38.09 46.53
N GLY A 670 18.92 -38.37 45.69
CA GLY A 670 20.13 -37.57 45.53
C GLY A 670 19.99 -36.40 44.57
N ASN A 671 21.11 -35.79 44.20
CA ASN A 671 21.18 -34.77 43.15
C ASN A 671 21.43 -35.45 41.80
N ALA A 672 20.92 -34.88 40.72
CA ALA A 672 21.33 -35.21 39.37
C ALA A 672 22.82 -34.89 39.14
N GLU A 673 23.39 -35.41 38.06
CA GLU A 673 24.81 -35.25 37.73
C GLU A 673 25.23 -33.78 37.62
N GLN A 674 26.52 -33.53 37.85
CA GLN A 674 27.05 -32.17 37.85
C GLN A 674 27.17 -31.67 36.39
N ILE A 675 26.56 -30.53 36.09
CA ILE A 675 26.73 -29.86 34.79
C ILE A 675 28.22 -29.55 34.55
N ILE A 676 28.72 -29.85 33.35
CA ILE A 676 30.08 -29.52 32.91
C ILE A 676 30.13 -28.03 32.49
N SER A 677 31.24 -27.36 32.75
CA SER A 677 31.42 -25.95 32.41
C SER A 677 31.93 -25.77 30.97
N GLU A 678 30.99 -25.82 30.03
CA GLU A 678 31.19 -25.68 28.59
C GLU A 678 29.96 -25.05 27.92
N GLN A 679 30.11 -24.59 26.69
CA GLN A 679 28.99 -24.20 25.81
C GLN A 679 28.41 -25.45 25.13
N GLY A 680 27.22 -25.34 24.51
CA GLY A 680 26.60 -26.42 23.74
C GLY A 680 25.95 -27.56 24.55
N GLY A 681 26.44 -27.85 25.77
CA GLY A 681 25.92 -28.92 26.61
C GLY A 681 24.66 -28.60 27.41
N SER A 682 24.13 -29.63 28.09
CA SER A 682 22.94 -29.55 28.93
C SER A 682 22.81 -30.73 29.91
N LEU A 683 21.97 -30.56 30.92
CA LEU A 683 21.38 -31.67 31.68
C LEU A 683 19.94 -31.85 31.22
N LYS A 684 19.57 -33.03 30.71
CA LYS A 684 18.26 -33.27 30.10
C LYS A 684 17.60 -34.57 30.56
N ARG A 685 16.28 -34.67 30.36
CA ARG A 685 15.50 -35.89 30.57
C ARG A 685 14.62 -36.21 29.37
N GLU A 686 14.51 -37.50 29.07
CA GLU A 686 13.65 -38.03 28.02
C GLU A 686 12.17 -37.87 28.42
N LEU A 687 11.37 -37.16 27.62
CA LEU A 687 9.99 -36.83 27.98
C LEU A 687 9.11 -38.08 28.24
N ASN A 688 9.35 -39.15 27.49
CA ASN A 688 8.63 -40.42 27.62
C ASN A 688 9.12 -41.28 28.79
N ALA A 689 10.20 -40.90 29.47
CA ALA A 689 10.50 -41.45 30.78
C ALA A 689 9.45 -40.94 31.77
N THR A 690 8.89 -41.84 32.58
CA THR A 690 8.04 -41.45 33.69
C THR A 690 8.83 -40.51 34.59
N ASP A 691 8.30 -39.32 34.86
CA ASP A 691 8.87 -38.45 35.87
C ASP A 691 8.73 -39.14 37.23
N THR A 692 9.86 -39.54 37.82
CA THR A 692 9.88 -40.23 39.11
C THR A 692 10.27 -39.30 40.24
N ASN A 693 10.43 -37.99 39.97
CA ASN A 693 10.95 -36.99 40.88
C ASN A 693 12.33 -37.38 41.44
N GLN A 694 13.20 -38.00 40.63
CA GLN A 694 14.51 -38.48 41.08
C GLN A 694 15.66 -38.10 40.15
N SER A 695 16.88 -38.11 40.71
CA SER A 695 18.12 -37.87 39.96
C SER A 695 18.38 -38.84 38.81
N THR A 696 17.71 -40.00 38.79
CA THR A 696 17.81 -41.02 37.74
C THR A 696 17.11 -40.66 36.44
N ASP A 697 16.23 -39.66 36.49
CA ASP A 697 15.45 -39.23 35.32
C ASP A 697 16.30 -38.36 34.38
N TRP A 698 17.45 -37.86 34.87
CA TRP A 698 18.30 -36.86 34.23
C TRP A 698 19.67 -37.41 33.82
N SER A 699 20.19 -36.98 32.67
CA SER A 699 21.53 -37.28 32.17
C SER A 699 22.20 -36.05 31.55
N TYR A 700 23.54 -36.01 31.55
CA TYR A 700 24.29 -34.96 30.86
C TYR A 700 24.42 -35.25 29.36
N SER A 701 24.30 -34.22 28.53
CA SER A 701 24.52 -34.29 27.08
C SER A 701 25.45 -33.16 26.63
N VAL A 702 26.32 -33.46 25.66
CA VAL A 702 27.18 -32.46 24.99
C VAL A 702 26.47 -31.77 23.82
N PHE A 703 25.29 -32.26 23.43
CA PHE A 703 24.41 -31.67 22.42
C PHE A 703 23.08 -31.30 23.08
N ASN A 704 22.82 -30.01 23.21
CA ASN A 704 21.54 -29.48 23.66
C ASN A 704 20.46 -29.57 22.56
N THR A 705 19.20 -29.61 22.94
CA THR A 705 18.06 -29.81 22.04
C THR A 705 16.95 -28.77 22.29
N PRO A 706 17.28 -27.46 22.22
CA PRO A 706 16.47 -26.38 22.78
C PRO A 706 15.10 -26.24 22.12
N ALA A 707 14.05 -26.15 22.95
CA ALA A 707 12.66 -25.97 22.54
C ALA A 707 12.10 -27.12 21.68
N GLY A 708 12.59 -28.34 21.89
CA GLY A 708 12.16 -29.53 21.15
C GLY A 708 12.44 -30.85 21.89
N PRO A 709 12.04 -32.00 21.33
CA PRO A 709 12.25 -33.29 21.98
C PRO A 709 13.73 -33.60 22.27
N ASN A 710 14.04 -33.98 23.51
CA ASN A 710 15.38 -34.36 24.01
C ASN A 710 15.89 -35.72 23.49
N ASN A 711 15.77 -35.98 22.20
CA ASN A 711 15.91 -37.30 21.58
C ASN A 711 17.34 -37.68 21.13
N ILE A 712 18.33 -36.81 21.35
CA ILE A 712 19.74 -37.08 21.04
C ILE A 712 20.42 -37.82 22.20
N ASN A 713 20.76 -39.08 21.96
CA ASN A 713 21.32 -40.01 22.95
C ASN A 713 22.77 -40.49 22.64
N CYS A 714 23.37 -40.01 21.55
CA CYS A 714 24.76 -40.27 21.19
C CYS A 714 25.65 -39.04 21.46
N THR A 715 26.97 -39.25 21.37
CA THR A 715 28.01 -38.22 21.58
C THR A 715 29.12 -38.33 20.52
N ILE A 716 28.79 -38.91 19.36
CA ILE A 716 29.71 -39.10 18.22
C ILE A 716 29.27 -38.12 17.14
N ASP A 717 30.26 -37.51 16.52
CA ASP A 717 30.25 -36.55 15.42
C ASP A 717 31.56 -36.90 14.68
N ASP A 718 31.48 -37.87 13.76
CA ASP A 718 32.66 -38.55 13.17
C ASP A 718 33.32 -37.74 12.04
N ASP A 719 32.64 -36.74 11.47
CA ASP A 719 33.14 -35.81 10.44
C ASP A 719 33.36 -34.37 10.94
N GLU A 720 33.09 -34.08 12.21
CA GLU A 720 33.40 -32.83 12.92
C GLU A 720 32.64 -31.62 12.34
N ASP A 721 31.34 -31.77 12.09
CA ASP A 721 30.45 -30.70 11.64
C ASP A 721 29.56 -30.08 12.74
N GLY A 722 29.47 -30.75 13.89
CA GLY A 722 28.64 -30.33 15.03
C GLY A 722 27.24 -30.93 15.06
N ILE A 723 26.91 -31.78 14.10
CA ILE A 723 25.71 -32.62 14.10
C ILE A 723 26.10 -33.99 14.68
N PRO A 724 25.36 -34.54 15.67
CA PRO A 724 25.64 -35.87 16.17
C PRO A 724 25.21 -36.95 15.16
N ASP A 725 26.04 -37.98 14.93
CA ASP A 725 25.82 -39.12 14.02
C ASP A 725 24.41 -39.75 14.08
N CYS A 726 23.78 -39.71 15.26
CA CYS A 726 22.45 -40.29 15.49
C CYS A 726 21.29 -39.39 15.05
N ALA A 727 21.52 -38.10 14.76
CA ALA A 727 20.55 -37.21 14.12
C ALA A 727 20.50 -37.42 12.60
N GLU A 728 21.60 -37.87 12.01
CA GLU A 728 21.83 -38.05 10.58
C GLU A 728 21.49 -39.46 10.09
N GLN A 729 20.49 -40.09 10.72
CA GLN A 729 20.04 -41.42 10.36
C GLN A 729 18.58 -41.38 9.89
N GLN A 730 18.21 -42.34 9.06
CA GLN A 730 16.87 -42.36 8.50
C GLN A 730 15.83 -42.61 9.61
N GLY A 731 14.92 -41.65 9.79
CA GLY A 731 13.85 -41.72 10.80
C GLY A 731 14.23 -41.24 12.20
N THR A 732 15.40 -40.60 12.35
CA THR A 732 15.76 -39.82 13.55
C THR A 732 15.56 -38.33 13.30
N THR A 733 15.59 -37.52 14.35
CA THR A 733 15.52 -36.06 14.26
C THR A 733 16.41 -35.43 15.35
N PHE A 734 16.79 -34.17 15.19
CA PHE A 734 17.49 -33.37 16.22
C PHE A 734 16.53 -32.32 16.77
N ALA A 735 16.13 -32.41 18.05
CA ALA A 735 15.11 -31.51 18.62
C ALA A 735 13.78 -31.46 17.81
N GLY A 736 13.48 -32.51 17.04
CA GLY A 736 12.35 -32.55 16.10
C GLY A 736 12.71 -32.28 14.62
N LEU A 737 13.87 -31.69 14.32
CA LEU A 737 14.34 -31.36 12.98
C LEU A 737 14.79 -32.61 12.18
N PRO A 738 14.26 -32.87 10.97
CA PRO A 738 14.56 -34.06 10.19
C PRO A 738 15.84 -33.91 9.32
N LEU A 739 16.99 -33.66 9.95
CA LEU A 739 18.25 -33.33 9.28
C LEU A 739 18.66 -34.34 8.17
N TYR A 740 18.44 -35.65 8.40
CA TYR A 740 18.69 -36.68 7.38
C TYR A 740 17.80 -36.52 6.13
N GLU A 741 16.55 -36.10 6.29
CA GLU A 741 15.62 -35.91 5.18
C GLU A 741 15.97 -34.65 4.37
N TRP A 742 16.55 -33.65 5.04
CA TRP A 742 17.12 -32.45 4.42
C TRP A 742 18.43 -32.72 3.67
N GLY A 743 19.30 -33.58 4.21
CA GLY A 743 20.46 -34.07 3.47
C GLY A 743 21.65 -34.56 4.30
N ALA A 744 21.62 -34.42 5.63
CA ALA A 744 22.78 -34.66 6.50
C ALA A 744 23.25 -36.11 6.53
N ARG A 745 24.56 -36.39 6.53
CA ARG A 745 25.13 -37.77 6.53
C ARG A 745 26.45 -37.84 7.33
N THR A 746 26.55 -38.82 8.24
CA THR A 746 27.69 -39.24 9.11
C THR A 746 29.09 -39.50 8.47
N SER A 747 29.41 -38.88 7.34
CA SER A 747 30.70 -38.92 6.63
C SER A 747 30.82 -37.76 5.60
N GLN A 748 30.08 -36.68 5.81
CA GLN A 748 29.87 -35.54 4.93
C GLN A 748 29.69 -34.32 5.83
N LYS A 749 30.67 -33.40 5.83
CA LYS A 749 30.55 -32.16 6.61
C LYS A 749 29.38 -31.31 6.10
N ASP A 750 28.35 -31.17 6.90
CA ASP A 750 27.13 -30.45 6.55
C ASP A 750 27.08 -29.04 7.17
N ILE A 751 26.61 -28.06 6.40
CA ILE A 751 26.48 -26.66 6.82
C ILE A 751 25.05 -26.20 6.53
N PHE A 752 24.25 -26.00 7.56
CA PHE A 752 22.88 -25.49 7.44
C PHE A 752 22.85 -23.97 7.55
N ILE A 753 22.12 -23.30 6.65
CA ILE A 753 22.01 -21.83 6.60
C ILE A 753 20.55 -21.44 6.39
N GLU A 754 19.93 -20.83 7.42
CA GLU A 754 18.63 -20.18 7.30
C GLU A 754 18.86 -18.75 6.79
N LEU A 755 18.19 -18.41 5.70
CA LEU A 755 18.45 -17.21 4.91
C LEU A 755 17.16 -16.38 4.80
N ASP A 756 17.01 -15.45 5.74
CA ASP A 756 15.95 -14.45 5.74
C ASP A 756 16.34 -13.27 4.83
N TYR A 757 15.35 -12.62 4.21
CA TYR A 757 15.58 -11.46 3.34
C TYR A 757 14.45 -10.45 3.43
N MET A 758 14.79 -9.17 3.38
CA MET A 758 13.78 -8.11 3.47
C MET A 758 12.87 -8.03 2.25
N ASP A 759 11.58 -7.76 2.47
CA ASP A 759 10.59 -7.46 1.42
C ASP A 759 10.99 -6.23 0.60
N SER A 760 11.70 -6.46 -0.51
CA SER A 760 12.26 -5.40 -1.34
C SER A 760 12.25 -5.77 -2.81
N SER A 761 12.15 -4.74 -3.65
CA SER A 761 12.36 -4.83 -5.09
C SER A 761 13.82 -4.62 -5.51
N ASP A 762 14.72 -4.34 -4.56
CA ASP A 762 16.17 -4.26 -4.82
C ASP A 762 16.74 -5.67 -4.95
N VAL A 763 17.21 -6.01 -6.15
CA VAL A 763 17.78 -7.33 -6.46
C VAL A 763 19.11 -7.59 -5.75
N GLY A 764 19.73 -6.59 -5.11
CA GLY A 764 20.84 -6.81 -4.18
C GLY A 764 20.41 -7.46 -2.86
N ILE A 765 19.16 -7.24 -2.45
CA ILE A 765 18.56 -7.77 -1.20
C ILE A 765 17.89 -9.12 -1.45
N THR A 766 17.19 -9.30 -2.58
CA THR A 766 16.58 -10.61 -2.90
C THR A 766 17.66 -11.66 -3.18
N PRO A 767 17.64 -12.85 -2.53
CA PRO A 767 18.58 -13.93 -2.80
C PRO A 767 18.43 -14.49 -4.22
N HIS A 768 19.53 -14.74 -4.93
CA HIS A 768 19.49 -15.40 -6.25
C HIS A 768 19.98 -16.84 -6.21
N ARG A 769 19.15 -17.77 -6.71
CA ARG A 769 19.45 -19.21 -6.80
C ARG A 769 20.86 -19.50 -7.33
N THR A 770 21.26 -18.83 -8.43
CA THR A 770 22.58 -19.03 -9.06
C THR A 770 23.75 -18.61 -8.16
N ALA A 771 23.55 -17.63 -7.27
CA ALA A 771 24.56 -17.23 -6.30
C ALA A 771 24.72 -18.30 -5.19
N LEU A 772 23.60 -18.81 -4.66
CA LEU A 772 23.60 -19.88 -3.65
C LEU A 772 24.14 -21.20 -4.21
N GLU A 773 23.75 -21.58 -5.42
CA GLU A 773 24.29 -22.75 -6.14
C GLU A 773 25.80 -22.62 -6.37
N LYS A 774 26.31 -21.40 -6.64
CA LYS A 774 27.76 -21.17 -6.75
C LYS A 774 28.46 -21.42 -5.42
N VAL A 775 27.97 -20.86 -4.31
CA VAL A 775 28.52 -21.08 -2.96
C VAL A 775 28.54 -22.57 -2.62
N ALA A 776 27.40 -23.24 -2.73
CA ALA A 776 27.27 -24.68 -2.45
C ALA A 776 28.20 -25.53 -3.33
N SER A 777 28.38 -25.18 -4.61
CA SER A 777 29.27 -25.92 -5.53
C SER A 777 30.75 -25.85 -5.14
N VAL A 778 31.21 -24.74 -4.55
CA VAL A 778 32.60 -24.55 -4.12
C VAL A 778 32.89 -25.39 -2.88
N PHE A 779 32.00 -25.35 -1.88
CA PHE A 779 32.04 -26.22 -0.70
C PHE A 779 31.97 -27.72 -1.09
N ALA A 780 31.08 -28.09 -2.02
CA ALA A 780 30.98 -29.46 -2.54
C ALA A 780 32.27 -29.94 -3.22
N GLY A 781 32.99 -29.04 -3.90
CA GLY A 781 34.32 -29.30 -4.47
C GLY A 781 35.41 -29.62 -3.42
N LYS A 782 35.14 -29.35 -2.13
CA LYS A 782 36.06 -29.48 -1.00
C LYS A 782 35.63 -30.54 0.03
N GLY A 783 34.48 -31.20 -0.20
CA GLY A 783 33.97 -32.26 0.67
C GLY A 783 32.96 -31.81 1.73
N TYR A 784 32.40 -30.60 1.59
CA TYR A 784 31.35 -30.04 2.46
C TYR A 784 30.04 -29.96 1.66
N THR A 785 28.89 -30.08 2.32
CA THR A 785 27.58 -29.85 1.70
C THR A 785 26.88 -28.69 2.40
N VAL A 786 26.38 -27.72 1.62
CA VAL A 786 25.69 -26.54 2.15
C VAL A 786 24.20 -26.66 1.87
N HIS A 787 23.40 -26.62 2.94
CA HIS A 787 21.94 -26.67 2.91
C HIS A 787 21.41 -25.26 3.17
N PHE A 788 21.10 -24.54 2.10
CA PHE A 788 20.39 -23.26 2.19
C PHE A 788 18.91 -23.48 2.41
N ASP A 789 18.31 -22.63 3.25
CA ASP A 789 16.87 -22.50 3.45
C ASP A 789 16.46 -21.04 3.24
N VAL A 790 15.81 -20.76 2.11
CA VAL A 790 15.19 -19.47 1.75
C VAL A 790 13.66 -19.56 1.74
N GLY A 791 13.12 -20.64 2.30
CA GLY A 791 11.70 -20.97 2.32
C GLY A 791 11.06 -20.87 0.94
N ASP A 792 9.89 -20.22 0.92
CA ASP A 792 9.00 -20.20 -0.25
C ASP A 792 9.60 -19.50 -1.50
N LEU A 793 10.76 -18.83 -1.41
CA LEU A 793 11.31 -18.00 -2.48
C LEU A 793 11.46 -18.73 -3.82
N PHE A 794 11.84 -20.00 -3.80
CA PHE A 794 12.00 -20.83 -5.00
C PHE A 794 11.06 -22.04 -5.08
N ASP A 795 10.32 -22.36 -4.01
CA ASP A 795 9.26 -23.36 -4.01
C ASP A 795 8.00 -22.80 -3.36
N GLN A 796 6.87 -22.76 -4.07
CA GLN A 796 5.62 -22.17 -3.56
C GLN A 796 4.67 -23.24 -3.00
N ASN A 797 5.20 -24.40 -2.61
CA ASN A 797 4.46 -25.51 -2.00
C ASN A 797 4.65 -25.49 -0.49
N THR A 798 3.62 -25.88 0.26
CA THR A 798 3.63 -25.88 1.75
C THR A 798 4.41 -27.04 2.39
N ASN A 799 5.28 -27.72 1.63
CA ASN A 799 6.03 -28.89 2.09
C ASN A 799 7.49 -28.70 1.71
N THR A 800 8.38 -28.97 2.66
CA THR A 800 9.84 -28.82 2.50
C THR A 800 10.37 -29.49 1.23
N ALA A 801 11.27 -28.78 0.56
CA ALA A 801 11.86 -29.16 -0.71
C ALA A 801 13.37 -28.83 -0.72
N PRO A 802 14.24 -29.68 -0.13
CA PRO A 802 15.67 -29.37 0.02
C PRO A 802 16.38 -29.08 -1.31
N GLN A 803 16.01 -29.76 -2.41
CA GLN A 803 16.54 -29.47 -3.75
C GLN A 803 16.22 -28.06 -4.27
N ASN A 804 15.22 -27.40 -3.68
CA ASN A 804 14.79 -26.05 -4.01
C ASN A 804 15.26 -25.00 -2.99
N PHE A 805 16.03 -25.38 -1.96
CA PHE A 805 16.42 -24.53 -0.83
C PHE A 805 15.24 -24.13 0.07
N ASP A 806 14.35 -25.08 0.35
CA ASP A 806 13.26 -24.94 1.32
C ASP A 806 13.35 -26.08 2.34
N LEU A 807 13.64 -25.74 3.60
CA LEU A 807 13.65 -26.63 4.76
C LEU A 807 12.58 -26.20 5.80
N GLY A 808 11.63 -25.33 5.40
CA GLY A 808 10.54 -24.84 6.24
C GLY A 808 10.91 -23.65 7.15
N GLY A 809 12.00 -22.95 6.84
CA GLY A 809 12.40 -21.66 7.41
C GLY A 809 12.57 -20.62 6.30
N GLY A 810 13.48 -19.67 6.47
CA GLY A 810 13.90 -18.75 5.40
C GLY A 810 12.80 -17.80 4.93
N ASN A 811 12.67 -16.65 5.59
CA ASN A 811 11.49 -15.81 5.57
C ASN A 811 11.68 -14.53 4.74
N VAL A 812 10.58 -14.07 4.12
CA VAL A 812 10.43 -12.65 3.77
C VAL A 812 10.18 -11.87 5.05
N VAL A 813 11.13 -11.04 5.47
CA VAL A 813 11.02 -10.22 6.68
C VAL A 813 10.68 -8.76 6.38
N PRO A 814 10.12 -7.98 7.33
CA PRO A 814 9.81 -6.57 7.11
C PRO A 814 11.02 -5.74 6.68
N PHE A 815 10.85 -4.94 5.61
CA PHE A 815 11.89 -4.04 5.14
C PHE A 815 12.27 -2.96 6.16
N ASN A 816 13.58 -2.77 6.33
CA ASN A 816 14.13 -1.68 7.10
C ASN A 816 15.33 -1.06 6.36
N SER A 817 15.35 0.26 6.23
CA SER A 817 16.42 0.97 5.52
C SER A 817 17.76 0.91 6.28
N TYR A 818 17.72 0.76 7.60
CA TYR A 818 18.89 0.59 8.45
C TYR A 818 18.68 -0.56 9.42
N THR A 819 19.51 -1.60 9.32
CA THR A 819 19.56 -2.69 10.29
C THR A 819 20.96 -2.73 10.91
N PRO A 820 21.08 -2.40 12.21
CA PRO A 820 22.30 -2.66 12.95
C PRO A 820 22.49 -4.16 13.17
N PHE A 821 23.75 -4.58 13.26
CA PHE A 821 24.08 -5.97 13.60
C PHE A 821 23.91 -6.23 15.09
N GLU A 822 24.41 -5.29 15.92
CA GLU A 822 24.33 -5.28 17.38
C GLU A 822 23.10 -4.53 17.90
N TYR A 823 22.84 -4.63 19.20
CA TYR A 823 21.75 -3.91 19.89
C TYR A 823 21.81 -2.39 19.68
N ASP A 824 20.67 -1.80 19.34
CA ASP A 824 20.53 -0.38 19.04
C ASP A 824 19.14 0.12 19.45
N LEU A 825 19.06 1.31 20.05
CA LEU A 825 17.80 1.87 20.54
C LEU A 825 16.99 2.59 19.44
N SER A 826 17.50 2.66 18.21
CA SER A 826 16.87 3.36 17.08
C SER A 826 16.15 2.43 16.09
N SER A 827 16.59 1.18 15.96
CA SER A 827 16.16 0.29 14.87
C SER A 827 16.29 -1.20 15.24
N PRO A 828 15.36 -2.09 14.80
CA PRO A 828 15.51 -3.54 14.94
C PRO A 828 16.85 -4.06 14.39
N ASN A 829 17.62 -4.71 15.25
CA ASN A 829 18.91 -5.33 14.94
C ASN A 829 18.77 -6.76 14.38
N LEU A 830 19.87 -7.34 13.89
CA LEU A 830 19.92 -8.72 13.37
C LEU A 830 19.30 -9.75 14.33
N PHE A 831 19.66 -9.70 15.61
CA PHE A 831 19.17 -10.65 16.61
C PHE A 831 17.68 -10.48 16.91
N ALA A 832 17.09 -9.30 16.69
CA ALA A 832 15.65 -9.10 16.76
C ALA A 832 14.92 -9.80 15.59
N TYR A 833 15.47 -9.74 14.37
CA TYR A 833 14.94 -10.52 13.23
C TYR A 833 15.09 -12.03 13.47
N LYS A 834 16.29 -12.52 13.84
CA LYS A 834 16.51 -13.93 14.21
C LYS A 834 15.55 -14.40 15.31
N MET A 835 15.34 -13.56 16.33
CA MET A 835 14.41 -13.85 17.42
C MET A 835 12.96 -13.94 16.92
N GLU A 836 12.50 -13.10 16.00
CA GLU A 836 11.10 -13.11 15.55
C GLU A 836 10.81 -14.18 14.49
N TYR A 837 11.73 -14.45 13.56
CA TYR A 837 11.47 -15.22 12.33
C TYR A 837 12.15 -16.61 12.26
N SER A 838 13.19 -16.89 13.05
CA SER A 838 13.86 -18.20 13.08
C SER A 838 13.35 -19.11 14.22
N ASP A 839 13.19 -20.41 13.94
CA ASP A 839 12.85 -21.40 14.96
C ASP A 839 14.05 -21.69 15.87
N ILE A 840 13.88 -21.52 17.17
CA ILE A 840 14.94 -21.66 18.18
C ILE A 840 15.51 -23.08 18.23
N THR A 841 14.76 -24.09 17.81
CA THR A 841 15.26 -25.47 17.65
C THR A 841 16.44 -25.58 16.68
N ARG A 842 16.52 -24.68 15.69
CA ARG A 842 17.61 -24.62 14.70
C ARG A 842 18.91 -24.05 15.26
N ARG A 843 18.88 -23.32 16.38
CA ARG A 843 20.02 -22.55 16.92
C ARG A 843 21.35 -23.33 17.01
N PRO A 844 21.39 -24.63 17.39
CA PRO A 844 22.67 -25.36 17.48
C PRO A 844 23.26 -25.78 16.14
N ILE A 845 22.47 -25.77 15.05
CA ILE A 845 22.79 -26.43 13.77
C ILE A 845 22.86 -25.43 12.60
N PHE A 846 22.06 -24.36 12.63
CA PHE A 846 21.97 -23.38 11.56
C PHE A 846 22.84 -22.15 11.81
N HIS A 847 23.53 -21.70 10.76
CA HIS A 847 23.90 -20.29 10.60
C HIS A 847 22.68 -19.50 10.15
N TYR A 848 22.53 -18.28 10.65
CA TYR A 848 21.46 -17.35 10.26
C TYR A 848 22.04 -16.21 9.43
N LEU A 849 21.53 -16.06 8.22
CA LEU A 849 21.93 -15.04 7.25
C LEU A 849 20.75 -14.11 6.99
N LEU A 850 20.92 -12.82 7.25
CA LEU A 850 19.95 -11.80 6.85
C LEU A 850 20.44 -11.02 5.62
N MET A 851 19.68 -11.06 4.51
CA MET A 851 19.87 -10.11 3.42
C MET A 851 19.12 -8.82 3.76
N ALA A 852 19.87 -7.80 4.18
CA ALA A 852 19.37 -6.53 4.66
C ALA A 852 19.64 -5.38 3.68
N SER A 853 18.96 -4.23 3.87
CA SER A 853 19.17 -3.04 3.06
C SER A 853 20.54 -2.40 3.30
N SER A 854 20.79 -1.91 4.53
CA SER A 854 22.03 -1.22 4.87
C SER A 854 22.35 -1.32 6.37
N GLY A 855 23.65 -1.38 6.68
CA GLY A 855 24.20 -1.22 8.02
C GLY A 855 24.62 0.22 8.37
N ASN A 856 24.07 1.24 7.68
CA ASN A 856 24.26 2.68 7.98
C ASN A 856 22.94 3.33 8.39
N GLU A 857 22.96 4.16 9.44
CA GLU A 857 21.77 4.79 10.06
C GLU A 857 20.91 5.64 9.09
N ASP A 858 21.53 6.25 8.09
CA ASP A 858 20.86 7.07 7.07
C ASP A 858 20.29 6.27 5.89
N GLY A 859 20.43 4.94 5.90
CA GLY A 859 20.05 4.05 4.80
C GLY A 859 20.92 4.18 3.55
N SER A 860 22.06 4.88 3.62
CA SER A 860 23.04 4.94 2.53
C SER A 860 23.78 3.61 2.35
N ILE A 861 24.44 3.41 1.21
CA ILE A 861 25.23 2.21 0.90
C ILE A 861 26.26 1.92 2.02
N SER A 862 26.14 0.79 2.70
CA SER A 862 27.12 0.28 3.67
C SER A 862 28.18 -0.62 3.01
N GLY A 863 29.00 -1.33 3.81
CA GLY A 863 29.83 -2.43 3.34
C GLY A 863 29.02 -3.60 2.77
N SER A 864 29.70 -4.58 2.19
CA SER A 864 29.02 -5.70 1.51
C SER A 864 28.31 -6.63 2.49
N GLY A 865 28.89 -6.86 3.67
CA GLY A 865 28.26 -7.55 4.79
C GLY A 865 28.89 -7.23 6.14
N ILE A 866 28.56 -8.08 7.12
CA ILE A 866 29.06 -8.09 8.50
C ILE A 866 28.72 -9.45 9.11
N ALA A 867 29.67 -10.07 9.81
CA ALA A 867 29.50 -11.41 10.39
C ALA A 867 30.24 -11.57 11.73
N GLU A 868 29.73 -12.46 12.59
CA GLU A 868 30.47 -12.93 13.77
C GLU A 868 31.73 -13.71 13.38
N ILE A 869 32.71 -13.75 14.27
CA ILE A 869 33.89 -14.61 14.11
C ILE A 869 33.77 -15.87 14.96
N SER A 870 33.87 -17.05 14.32
CA SER A 870 33.58 -18.35 14.97
C SER A 870 32.18 -18.38 15.61
N GLY A 871 31.19 -17.82 14.89
CA GLY A 871 29.81 -17.64 15.32
C GLY A 871 28.81 -18.25 14.36
N ASN A 872 27.54 -17.85 14.48
CA ASN A 872 26.50 -18.31 13.57
C ASN A 872 25.62 -17.20 12.98
N ASP A 873 25.94 -15.94 13.23
CA ASP A 873 25.17 -14.79 12.75
C ASP A 873 25.94 -13.97 11.70
N LEU A 874 25.31 -13.77 10.53
CA LEU A 874 25.85 -12.96 9.44
C LEU A 874 24.76 -12.14 8.74
N MET A 875 25.13 -11.02 8.14
CA MET A 875 24.23 -10.12 7.43
C MET A 875 24.89 -9.56 6.18
N VAL A 876 24.19 -9.64 5.04
CA VAL A 876 24.63 -9.08 3.75
C VAL A 876 23.86 -7.79 3.49
N THR A 877 24.56 -6.68 3.24
CA THR A 877 23.97 -5.33 3.11
C THR A 877 24.22 -4.71 1.73
N MET A 878 23.70 -5.35 0.69
CA MET A 878 23.82 -4.91 -0.71
C MET A 878 22.69 -3.99 -1.20
N GLY A 879 21.78 -3.55 -0.33
CA GLY A 879 20.73 -2.61 -0.68
C GLY A 879 21.28 -1.26 -1.14
N GLY A 880 20.70 -0.70 -2.21
CA GLY A 880 21.09 0.59 -2.77
C GLY A 880 22.40 0.60 -3.57
N TRP A 881 23.14 -0.52 -3.66
CA TRP A 881 24.39 -0.62 -4.43
C TRP A 881 24.19 -0.36 -5.93
N GLY A 882 22.97 -0.50 -6.43
CA GLY A 882 22.62 -0.26 -7.83
C GLY A 882 22.66 -1.51 -8.71
N LEU A 883 22.73 -2.71 -8.11
CA LEU A 883 22.60 -3.99 -8.79
C LEU A 883 21.28 -4.11 -9.59
N THR A 884 21.29 -4.88 -10.67
CA THR A 884 20.15 -5.04 -11.60
C THR A 884 20.26 -6.35 -12.40
N LEU A 885 19.12 -6.80 -12.95
CA LEU A 885 19.06 -7.95 -13.85
C LEU A 885 18.70 -7.54 -15.31
N ASP A 886 18.89 -6.27 -15.67
CA ASP A 886 18.42 -5.71 -16.95
C ASP A 886 19.24 -6.18 -18.16
N THR A 887 20.52 -6.49 -17.95
CA THR A 887 21.45 -7.00 -18.97
C THR A 887 22.21 -8.21 -18.44
N GLN A 888 22.71 -9.07 -19.33
CA GLN A 888 23.47 -10.26 -18.93
C GLN A 888 24.69 -9.91 -18.06
N VAL A 889 25.34 -8.77 -18.29
CA VAL A 889 26.48 -8.31 -17.48
C VAL A 889 26.00 -7.86 -16.09
N ALA A 890 24.89 -7.12 -16.01
CA ALA A 890 24.29 -6.72 -14.73
C ALA A 890 23.85 -7.95 -13.90
N THR A 891 23.22 -8.93 -14.55
CA THR A 891 22.87 -10.23 -13.97
C THR A 891 24.09 -10.97 -13.44
N ASN A 892 25.14 -11.10 -14.24
CA ASN A 892 26.40 -11.73 -13.85
C ASN A 892 26.98 -11.06 -12.59
N VAL A 893 27.13 -9.73 -12.59
CA VAL A 893 27.69 -8.99 -11.46
C VAL A 893 26.83 -9.16 -10.21
N THR A 894 25.51 -9.09 -10.33
CA THR A 894 24.57 -9.29 -9.21
C THR A 894 24.76 -10.68 -8.57
N TYR A 895 24.84 -11.74 -9.38
CA TYR A 895 25.05 -13.10 -8.88
C TYR A 895 26.46 -13.30 -8.31
N ASN A 896 27.48 -12.75 -8.96
CA ASN A 896 28.89 -12.91 -8.56
C ASN A 896 29.19 -12.17 -7.25
N TYR A 897 28.64 -10.96 -7.08
CA TYR A 897 28.79 -10.20 -5.84
C TYR A 897 28.07 -10.88 -4.68
N GLN A 898 26.80 -11.29 -4.84
CA GLN A 898 26.10 -12.06 -3.80
C GLN A 898 26.85 -13.35 -3.46
N ALA A 899 27.28 -14.13 -4.47
CA ALA A 899 28.01 -15.39 -4.23
C ALA A 899 29.30 -15.17 -3.44
N SER A 900 30.14 -14.19 -3.82
CA SER A 900 31.40 -13.98 -3.11
C SER A 900 31.23 -13.34 -1.74
N THR A 901 30.24 -12.47 -1.52
CA THR A 901 30.00 -11.90 -0.20
C THR A 901 29.39 -12.94 0.74
N ILE A 902 28.39 -13.72 0.32
CA ILE A 902 27.86 -14.83 1.14
C ILE A 902 28.97 -15.82 1.52
N PHE A 903 29.86 -16.16 0.57
CA PHE A 903 31.02 -17.01 0.83
C PHE A 903 32.04 -16.35 1.80
N HIS A 904 32.25 -15.04 1.71
CA HIS A 904 33.14 -14.29 2.60
C HIS A 904 32.58 -14.19 4.03
N GLU A 905 31.35 -13.72 4.20
CA GLU A 905 30.70 -13.58 5.51
C GLU A 905 30.55 -14.94 6.21
N LEU A 906 30.27 -16.02 5.45
CA LEU A 906 30.27 -17.37 6.01
C LEU A 906 31.68 -17.78 6.48
N GLY A 907 32.73 -17.40 5.76
CA GLY A 907 34.12 -17.64 6.17
C GLY A 907 34.44 -17.08 7.56
N HIS A 908 33.95 -15.87 7.87
CA HIS A 908 34.05 -15.29 9.23
C HIS A 908 33.37 -16.15 10.29
N ASN A 909 32.12 -16.58 10.04
CA ASN A 909 31.41 -17.50 10.93
C ASN A 909 32.18 -18.83 11.12
N LEU A 910 32.84 -19.33 10.07
CA LEU A 910 33.70 -20.52 10.12
C LEU A 910 35.11 -20.26 10.72
N GLY A 911 35.38 -19.03 11.20
CA GLY A 911 36.58 -18.67 11.96
C GLY A 911 37.71 -18.02 11.16
N LEU A 912 37.49 -17.64 9.90
CA LEU A 912 38.48 -16.97 9.06
C LEU A 912 38.51 -15.45 9.26
N TYR A 913 39.69 -14.87 9.04
CA TYR A 913 39.94 -13.43 8.97
C TYR A 913 40.33 -13.02 7.53
N HIS A 914 40.44 -11.73 7.24
CA HIS A 914 40.73 -11.24 5.88
C HIS A 914 42.06 -11.73 5.27
N GLY A 915 43.02 -12.09 6.12
CA GLY A 915 44.30 -12.70 5.73
C GLY A 915 44.38 -14.21 5.96
N GLY A 916 43.24 -14.87 6.20
CA GLY A 916 43.11 -16.29 6.55
C GLY A 916 43.01 -16.48 8.06
N ASP A 917 44.15 -16.43 8.77
CA ASP A 917 44.25 -16.56 10.23
C ASP A 917 44.61 -15.24 10.95
N GLU A 918 44.68 -14.15 10.20
CA GLU A 918 45.09 -12.81 10.65
C GLU A 918 44.33 -11.70 9.90
N GLU A 919 44.30 -10.49 10.47
CA GLU A 919 43.60 -9.31 9.89
C GLU A 919 44.39 -8.58 8.78
N VAL A 920 45.42 -9.23 8.22
CA VAL A 920 46.31 -8.62 7.22
C VAL A 920 45.66 -8.67 5.84
N ASN A 921 45.30 -7.50 5.34
CA ASN A 921 44.56 -7.31 4.10
C ASN A 921 45.46 -7.22 2.85
N PHE A 922 44.84 -7.38 1.68
CA PHE A 922 45.43 -7.21 0.33
C PHE A 922 46.68 -8.06 0.01
N LYS A 923 46.88 -9.19 0.70
CA LYS A 923 48.02 -10.11 0.55
C LYS A 923 48.09 -10.71 -0.87
N PRO A 924 49.02 -10.33 -1.77
CA PRO A 924 48.94 -10.75 -3.18
C PRO A 924 49.17 -12.25 -3.39
N ASN A 925 49.93 -12.90 -2.52
CA ASN A 925 50.18 -14.34 -2.58
C ASN A 925 49.05 -15.19 -1.96
N HIS A 926 48.13 -14.59 -1.20
CA HIS A 926 47.05 -15.28 -0.50
C HIS A 926 45.75 -15.21 -1.31
N LEU A 927 45.52 -16.25 -2.11
CA LEU A 927 44.40 -16.35 -3.05
C LEU A 927 43.15 -16.89 -2.34
N SER A 928 42.48 -16.00 -1.62
CA SER A 928 41.24 -16.28 -0.88
C SER A 928 40.16 -15.24 -1.17
N SER A 929 38.90 -15.66 -1.20
CA SER A 929 37.76 -14.74 -1.17
C SER A 929 37.66 -13.95 0.14
N MET A 930 38.33 -14.36 1.22
CA MET A 930 38.49 -13.57 2.46
C MET A 930 39.35 -12.32 2.24
N ASN A 931 40.23 -12.34 1.25
CA ASN A 931 41.15 -11.25 0.98
C ASN A 931 40.48 -10.19 0.08
N TYR A 932 40.40 -8.94 0.55
CA TYR A 932 39.82 -7.80 -0.18
C TYR A 932 40.48 -7.49 -1.55
N LEU A 933 41.65 -8.06 -1.86
CA LEU A 933 42.21 -7.99 -3.22
C LEU A 933 41.37 -8.80 -4.24
N TYR A 934 40.68 -9.84 -3.76
CA TYR A 934 40.00 -10.82 -4.59
C TYR A 934 38.49 -10.89 -4.38
N GLN A 935 37.98 -10.65 -3.16
CA GLN A 935 36.55 -10.76 -2.79
C GLN A 935 35.57 -10.35 -3.90
N LEU A 936 35.45 -9.07 -4.25
CA LEU A 936 34.50 -8.61 -5.26
C LEU A 936 34.95 -8.80 -6.73
N ALA A 937 36.22 -9.14 -6.98
CA ALA A 937 36.79 -9.21 -8.33
C ALA A 937 37.06 -10.65 -8.82
N GLY A 938 36.99 -11.64 -7.93
CA GLY A 938 37.28 -13.06 -8.17
C GLY A 938 38.78 -13.37 -8.17
N LEU A 939 39.13 -14.60 -7.82
CA LEU A 939 40.52 -15.08 -7.72
C LEU A 939 41.24 -15.14 -9.09
N SER A 940 42.49 -14.72 -9.15
CA SER A 940 43.28 -14.79 -10.39
C SER A 940 43.63 -16.23 -10.80
N THR A 941 43.64 -16.50 -12.11
CA THR A 941 44.07 -17.80 -12.64
C THR A 941 45.59 -17.89 -12.71
N ILE A 942 46.20 -18.77 -11.89
CA ILE A 942 47.65 -18.98 -11.86
C ILE A 942 48.17 -19.51 -13.20
N GLY A 943 49.28 -18.93 -13.66
CA GLY A 943 49.84 -19.15 -14.98
C GLY A 943 49.22 -18.28 -16.08
N ASN A 944 48.29 -17.38 -15.75
CA ASN A 944 47.50 -16.63 -16.73
C ASN A 944 47.13 -15.21 -16.24
N ASN A 945 48.00 -14.23 -16.49
CA ASN A 945 47.78 -12.80 -16.18
C ASN A 945 47.51 -12.49 -14.69
N GLU A 946 48.01 -13.31 -13.77
CA GLU A 946 47.65 -13.32 -12.35
C GLU A 946 47.98 -12.05 -11.51
N GLY A 947 48.72 -11.10 -12.07
CA GLY A 947 48.87 -9.76 -11.48
C GLY A 947 47.67 -8.84 -11.74
N ASP A 948 46.66 -9.28 -12.51
CA ASP A 948 45.55 -8.46 -12.97
C ASP A 948 44.76 -7.76 -11.85
N ARG A 949 44.36 -8.50 -10.81
CA ARG A 949 43.68 -7.95 -9.62
C ARG A 949 44.54 -6.95 -8.86
N TYR A 950 45.85 -7.21 -8.80
CA TYR A 950 46.82 -6.30 -8.19
C TYR A 950 46.89 -4.96 -8.93
N TYR A 951 46.96 -5.00 -10.27
CA TYR A 951 47.00 -3.78 -11.09
C TYR A 951 45.68 -3.02 -11.08
N GLU A 952 44.55 -3.73 -11.13
CA GLU A 952 43.21 -3.15 -11.04
C GLU A 952 43.01 -2.39 -9.71
N ARG A 953 43.45 -2.98 -8.60
CA ARG A 953 43.34 -2.38 -7.27
C ARG A 953 44.28 -1.19 -7.07
N PHE A 954 45.57 -1.35 -7.37
CA PHE A 954 46.60 -0.40 -6.95
C PHE A 954 47.09 0.55 -8.05
N TYR A 955 46.88 0.19 -9.32
CA TYR A 955 47.31 0.98 -10.47
C TYR A 955 46.22 1.16 -11.55
N PRO A 956 44.97 1.51 -11.16
CA PRO A 956 43.83 1.57 -12.10
C PRO A 956 44.11 2.53 -13.27
N GLY A 957 44.05 1.98 -14.49
CA GLY A 957 44.28 2.72 -15.74
C GLY A 957 45.74 3.06 -16.05
N ASN A 958 46.72 2.54 -15.31
CA ASN A 958 48.15 2.73 -15.61
C ASN A 958 48.57 1.86 -16.81
N ALA A 959 48.85 2.51 -17.94
CA ALA A 959 49.24 1.83 -19.18
C ALA A 959 50.65 1.18 -19.18
N SER A 960 51.45 1.40 -18.12
CA SER A 960 52.73 0.68 -17.92
C SER A 960 52.52 -0.71 -17.35
N CYS A 961 51.51 -0.90 -16.50
CA CYS A 961 51.01 -2.22 -16.18
C CYS A 961 50.47 -2.83 -17.49
N ASN A 962 50.91 -4.02 -17.89
CA ASN A 962 50.43 -4.68 -19.11
C ASN A 962 49.07 -5.37 -18.86
N ILE A 963 48.05 -4.58 -18.50
CA ILE A 963 46.71 -5.05 -18.12
C ILE A 963 46.00 -5.57 -19.36
N ALA A 964 46.19 -6.86 -19.66
CA ALA A 964 45.23 -7.60 -20.45
C ALA A 964 43.90 -7.70 -19.66
N PRO A 965 42.74 -7.77 -20.33
CA PRO A 965 41.46 -7.88 -19.64
C PRO A 965 41.46 -9.05 -18.66
N ASN A 966 40.99 -8.79 -17.44
CA ASN A 966 40.84 -9.78 -16.38
C ASN A 966 40.21 -11.07 -16.92
N THR A 967 40.89 -12.21 -16.73
CA THR A 967 40.18 -13.49 -16.88
C THR A 967 39.26 -13.66 -15.69
N ASN A 968 38.14 -14.36 -15.89
CA ASN A 968 37.26 -14.79 -14.80
C ASN A 968 36.84 -13.68 -13.79
N SER A 969 36.72 -12.44 -14.27
CA SER A 969 36.27 -11.28 -13.48
C SER A 969 34.76 -11.36 -13.18
N HIS A 970 34.33 -10.58 -12.19
CA HIS A 970 32.93 -10.34 -11.81
C HIS A 970 31.98 -9.97 -12.95
N LEU A 971 32.48 -9.43 -14.06
CA LEU A 971 31.68 -9.14 -15.27
C LEU A 971 31.33 -10.40 -16.08
N GLY A 972 32.10 -11.49 -15.92
CA GLY A 972 31.94 -12.77 -16.60
C GLY A 972 30.84 -13.65 -16.00
N SER A 973 30.54 -14.77 -16.67
CA SER A 973 29.57 -15.77 -16.20
C SER A 973 29.93 -16.29 -14.82
N THR A 974 28.92 -16.57 -13.97
CA THR A 974 29.12 -17.12 -12.62
C THR A 974 29.82 -18.48 -12.61
N ASP A 975 29.73 -19.26 -13.70
CA ASP A 975 30.53 -20.47 -13.90
C ASP A 975 32.04 -20.16 -13.95
N ASP A 976 32.43 -19.11 -14.70
CA ASP A 976 33.83 -18.71 -14.90
C ASP A 976 34.37 -17.95 -13.68
N PHE A 977 33.55 -17.13 -13.01
CA PHE A 977 33.94 -16.34 -11.84
C PHE A 977 34.44 -17.24 -10.70
N ILE A 978 35.66 -17.02 -10.21
CA ILE A 978 36.31 -17.91 -9.23
C ILE A 978 36.21 -17.31 -7.82
N ILE A 979 35.53 -18.03 -6.94
CA ILE A 979 35.58 -17.85 -5.48
C ILE A 979 36.09 -19.16 -4.86
N ASP A 980 36.96 -19.06 -3.87
CA ASP A 980 37.55 -20.18 -3.13
C ASP A 980 38.24 -19.61 -1.87
N TYR A 981 38.45 -20.43 -0.84
CA TYR A 981 39.45 -20.10 0.19
C TYR A 981 40.82 -20.64 -0.25
N SER A 982 41.90 -20.03 0.23
CA SER A 982 43.25 -20.43 -0.10
C SER A 982 43.58 -21.83 0.41
N SER A 983 44.48 -22.47 -0.33
CA SER A 983 44.97 -23.83 -0.11
C SER A 983 46.39 -23.86 0.50
N GLY A 984 46.84 -22.77 1.14
CA GLY A 984 48.17 -22.64 1.77
C GLY A 984 49.34 -23.07 0.88
N SER A 985 49.26 -22.75 -0.42
CA SER A 985 50.09 -23.33 -1.48
C SER A 985 50.99 -22.31 -2.18
N SER A 986 50.85 -21.02 -1.86
CA SER A 986 51.84 -19.99 -2.18
C SER A 986 52.91 -19.93 -1.08
N ALA A 987 54.11 -19.48 -1.40
CA ALA A 987 55.14 -19.23 -0.40
C ALA A 987 55.10 -17.78 0.10
N ASP A 988 55.71 -17.54 1.27
CA ASP A 988 55.86 -16.23 1.90
C ASP A 988 56.34 -15.14 0.94
N LEU A 989 55.61 -14.04 0.82
CA LEU A 989 56.03 -12.87 0.05
C LEU A 989 56.73 -11.89 1.01
N ASN A 990 58.05 -11.78 0.90
CA ASN A 990 58.87 -10.98 1.81
C ASN A 990 59.15 -9.59 1.23
N GLU A 991 58.47 -8.58 1.77
CA GLU A 991 58.47 -7.20 1.25
C GLU A 991 59.82 -6.49 1.39
N SER A 992 60.71 -7.02 2.23
CA SER A 992 62.09 -6.53 2.28
C SER A 992 62.87 -6.85 0.99
N THR A 993 62.48 -7.88 0.22
CA THR A 993 63.07 -8.25 -1.07
C THR A 993 62.05 -9.00 -1.94
N ILE A 994 61.28 -8.25 -2.72
CA ILE A 994 60.36 -8.81 -3.72
C ILE A 994 61.14 -9.20 -4.97
N LEU A 995 60.76 -10.31 -5.60
CA LEU A 995 61.29 -10.77 -6.88
C LEU A 995 60.13 -10.95 -7.87
N GLU A 996 59.96 -9.98 -8.77
CA GLU A 996 58.82 -9.92 -9.69
C GLU A 996 58.72 -11.16 -10.58
N VAL A 997 59.86 -11.77 -10.93
CA VAL A 997 59.93 -13.04 -11.68
C VAL A 997 59.27 -14.23 -10.98
N GLN A 998 59.01 -14.14 -9.67
CA GLN A 998 58.31 -15.15 -8.89
C GLN A 998 56.80 -14.90 -8.81
N GLY A 999 56.32 -13.75 -9.31
CA GLY A 999 54.91 -13.35 -9.30
C GLY A 999 54.29 -13.38 -7.91
N LEU A 1000 53.18 -14.10 -7.76
CA LEU A 1000 52.51 -14.31 -6.47
C LEU A 1000 53.21 -15.36 -5.57
N ASN A 1001 54.49 -15.64 -5.84
CA ASN A 1001 55.34 -16.63 -5.17
C ASN A 1001 54.73 -18.05 -5.06
N ARG A 1002 53.99 -18.46 -6.09
CA ARG A 1002 53.30 -19.77 -6.18
C ARG A 1002 53.91 -20.64 -7.29
N ASN A 1003 53.72 -21.96 -7.24
CA ASN A 1003 54.18 -22.83 -8.33
C ASN A 1003 53.42 -22.51 -9.64
N SER A 1004 54.14 -22.43 -10.76
CA SER A 1004 53.64 -22.02 -12.10
C SER A 1004 53.16 -20.56 -12.20
N SER A 1005 53.46 -19.74 -11.20
CA SER A 1005 53.28 -18.29 -11.19
C SER A 1005 53.98 -17.60 -12.38
N LEU A 1006 53.30 -16.64 -13.00
CA LEU A 1006 53.88 -15.72 -13.99
C LEU A 1006 54.44 -14.45 -13.33
N PRO A 1007 55.42 -13.76 -13.94
CA PRO A 1007 55.96 -12.54 -13.35
C PRO A 1007 54.92 -11.43 -13.14
N VAL A 1008 54.95 -10.80 -11.96
CA VAL A 1008 54.07 -9.68 -11.56
C VAL A 1008 54.92 -8.41 -11.39
N ASP A 1009 54.61 -7.38 -12.16
CA ASP A 1009 55.24 -6.04 -12.15
C ASP A 1009 54.65 -5.24 -10.98
N PHE A 1010 55.14 -5.48 -9.77
CA PHE A 1010 54.54 -4.93 -8.54
C PHE A 1010 54.62 -3.41 -8.44
N ASN A 1011 55.55 -2.76 -9.16
CA ASN A 1011 55.65 -1.30 -9.17
C ASN A 1011 55.07 -0.62 -10.43
N CYS A 1012 54.58 -1.43 -11.39
CA CYS A 1012 54.03 -1.03 -12.68
C CYS A 1012 54.91 -0.08 -13.51
N ASN A 1013 56.19 -0.44 -13.68
CA ASN A 1013 57.12 0.31 -14.54
C ASN A 1013 57.38 -0.33 -15.92
N ALA A 1014 56.67 -1.42 -16.25
CA ALA A 1014 56.83 -2.26 -17.43
C ALA A 1014 58.12 -3.13 -17.47
N ILE A 1015 58.77 -3.32 -16.32
CA ILE A 1015 59.83 -4.31 -16.10
C ILE A 1015 59.28 -5.29 -15.06
N ASN A 1016 59.22 -6.58 -15.39
CA ASN A 1016 58.74 -7.65 -14.50
C ASN A 1016 59.86 -8.65 -14.18
N THR A 1017 61.09 -8.15 -14.11
CA THR A 1017 62.31 -8.96 -13.94
C THR A 1017 63.25 -8.44 -12.87
N GLU A 1018 62.86 -7.39 -12.14
CA GLU A 1018 63.72 -6.78 -11.14
C GLU A 1018 63.45 -7.31 -9.72
N SER A 1019 64.28 -6.83 -8.80
CA SER A 1019 64.14 -7.11 -7.37
C SER A 1019 63.89 -5.81 -6.64
N LEU A 1020 62.71 -5.70 -6.04
CA LEU A 1020 62.31 -4.49 -5.31
C LEU A 1020 62.79 -4.64 -3.86
N THR A 1021 63.50 -3.63 -3.36
CA THR A 1021 64.04 -3.63 -1.99
C THR A 1021 63.16 -2.77 -1.10
N SER A 1022 62.66 -3.32 0.00
CA SER A 1022 61.72 -2.64 0.91
C SER A 1022 60.52 -2.06 0.15
N PHE A 1023 59.82 -2.93 -0.58
CA PHE A 1023 58.63 -2.59 -1.34
C PHE A 1023 57.40 -3.20 -0.67
N ASP A 1024 56.59 -2.32 -0.11
CA ASP A 1024 55.28 -2.59 0.47
C ASP A 1024 54.32 -3.02 -0.65
N THR A 1025 53.92 -4.30 -0.64
CA THR A 1025 53.08 -4.89 -1.68
C THR A 1025 51.60 -4.77 -1.36
N ASN A 1026 51.17 -4.94 -0.11
CA ASN A 1026 49.77 -4.80 0.28
C ASN A 1026 49.32 -3.34 0.50
N GLN A 1027 50.27 -2.39 0.50
CA GLN A 1027 50.12 -0.95 0.71
C GLN A 1027 49.63 -0.54 2.11
N ASP A 1028 50.00 -1.32 3.14
CA ASP A 1028 49.65 -1.01 4.54
C ASP A 1028 50.61 0.00 5.22
N ASN A 1029 51.68 0.42 4.54
CA ASN A 1029 52.80 1.28 4.97
C ASN A 1029 53.85 0.57 5.87
N THR A 1030 53.79 -0.75 5.98
CA THR A 1030 54.77 -1.59 6.67
C THR A 1030 55.61 -2.36 5.65
N ILE A 1031 56.73 -2.93 6.09
CA ILE A 1031 57.52 -3.90 5.32
C ILE A 1031 57.52 -5.19 6.14
N SER A 1032 56.78 -6.18 5.67
CA SER A 1032 56.41 -7.37 6.41
C SER A 1032 56.79 -8.67 5.65
N ILE A 1033 56.27 -9.79 6.15
CA ILE A 1033 56.23 -11.06 5.43
C ILE A 1033 54.76 -11.44 5.33
N LEU A 1034 54.25 -11.52 4.11
CA LEU A 1034 52.86 -11.91 3.86
C LEU A 1034 52.85 -13.43 3.62
N SER A 1035 52.25 -14.19 4.54
CA SER A 1035 52.20 -15.67 4.47
C SER A 1035 50.87 -16.17 3.90
N ASP A 1036 50.89 -17.27 3.16
CA ASP A 1036 49.67 -17.96 2.70
C ASP A 1036 49.25 -19.04 3.71
N VAL A 1037 47.95 -19.29 3.84
CA VAL A 1037 47.34 -20.19 4.83
C VAL A 1037 46.37 -21.15 4.13
N ASP A 1038 46.29 -22.39 4.60
CA ASP A 1038 45.32 -23.38 4.12
C ASP A 1038 44.02 -23.24 4.92
N GLU A 1039 43.21 -22.25 4.54
CA GLU A 1039 41.96 -21.87 5.22
C GLU A 1039 40.97 -23.03 5.30
N TRP A 1040 40.91 -23.88 4.27
CA TRP A 1040 40.09 -25.11 4.26
C TRP A 1040 40.45 -26.10 5.37
N SER A 1041 41.69 -26.05 5.90
CA SER A 1041 42.15 -26.92 6.99
C SER A 1041 41.84 -26.39 8.40
N VAL A 1042 41.38 -25.13 8.51
CA VAL A 1042 41.13 -24.44 9.80
C VAL A 1042 39.67 -24.00 10.00
N LEU A 1043 38.77 -24.29 9.05
CA LEU A 1043 37.33 -24.03 9.21
C LEU A 1043 36.77 -24.73 10.46
N ASN A 1044 36.04 -23.99 11.27
CA ASN A 1044 35.39 -24.45 12.50
C ASN A 1044 33.87 -24.52 12.30
N LEU A 1045 33.32 -25.73 12.20
CA LEU A 1045 31.88 -25.97 12.03
C LEU A 1045 31.13 -26.02 13.38
N GLN A 1046 31.83 -26.37 14.47
CA GLN A 1046 31.24 -26.58 15.81
C GLN A 1046 30.99 -25.24 16.55
N PHE A 1047 30.28 -24.31 15.90
CA PHE A 1047 29.98 -22.97 16.44
C PHE A 1047 29.12 -23.00 17.71
N TYR A 1048 28.32 -24.05 17.91
CA TYR A 1048 27.49 -24.25 19.12
C TYR A 1048 28.33 -24.48 20.39
N MET A 1049 29.63 -24.78 20.24
CA MET A 1049 30.61 -24.83 21.34
C MET A 1049 31.29 -23.47 21.60
N GLN A 1050 30.99 -22.44 20.80
CA GLN A 1050 31.56 -21.11 20.91
C GLN A 1050 30.60 -20.14 21.60
N SER A 1051 31.15 -19.09 22.22
CA SER A 1051 30.33 -18.09 22.92
C SER A 1051 29.53 -17.18 21.99
N ALA A 1052 29.91 -17.09 20.71
CA ALA A 1052 29.15 -16.39 19.68
C ALA A 1052 27.95 -17.29 19.28
N GLY A 1053 28.21 -18.39 18.57
CA GLY A 1053 27.17 -19.26 18.03
C GLY A 1053 26.21 -19.95 19.02
N ASN A 1054 26.54 -20.04 20.32
CA ASN A 1054 25.62 -20.57 21.35
C ASN A 1054 24.80 -19.50 22.10
N ARG A 1055 25.12 -18.21 21.94
CA ARG A 1055 24.38 -17.10 22.56
C ARG A 1055 23.60 -16.37 21.47
N PHE A 1056 22.45 -15.79 21.83
CA PHE A 1056 21.88 -14.72 21.01
C PHE A 1056 22.73 -13.46 21.19
N GLY A 1057 23.79 -13.30 20.40
CA GLY A 1057 24.46 -12.02 20.17
C GLY A 1057 24.70 -11.16 21.42
N VAL A 1058 25.21 -11.71 22.52
CA VAL A 1058 25.60 -10.90 23.69
C VAL A 1058 27.12 -10.86 23.75
N PRO A 1059 27.74 -9.77 23.26
CA PRO A 1059 29.18 -9.62 23.30
C PRO A 1059 29.62 -9.63 24.74
N ASN A 1060 30.55 -10.53 25.08
CA ASN A 1060 31.38 -10.25 26.22
C ASN A 1060 32.82 -10.69 25.98
N THR A 1061 33.65 -9.66 25.85
CA THR A 1061 35.10 -9.70 25.90
C THR A 1061 35.60 -10.68 26.98
N ASN A 1062 36.21 -11.79 26.56
CA ASN A 1062 37.52 -12.24 27.05
C ASN A 1062 37.95 -13.55 26.36
N ASN A 1063 39.09 -13.49 25.67
CA ASN A 1063 39.84 -14.64 25.16
C ASN A 1063 39.84 -15.84 26.11
N SER A 1064 39.44 -17.01 25.62
CA SER A 1064 40.31 -18.23 25.64
C SER A 1064 39.59 -19.49 25.15
N LYS A 1065 39.60 -19.72 23.82
CA LYS A 1065 39.70 -21.07 23.20
C LYS A 1065 39.82 -21.07 21.66
N VAL A 1066 40.59 -20.13 21.08
CA VAL A 1066 41.16 -20.39 19.74
C VAL A 1066 42.10 -21.59 19.88
N HIS A 1067 41.75 -22.71 19.25
CA HIS A 1067 42.56 -23.93 19.29
C HIS A 1067 43.83 -23.73 18.44
N ASN A 1068 44.98 -23.57 19.10
CA ASN A 1068 46.32 -23.84 18.55
C ASN A 1068 46.73 -23.21 17.20
N LEU A 1069 46.42 -21.95 16.92
CA LEU A 1069 47.20 -21.18 15.93
C LEU A 1069 48.63 -20.96 16.46
N GLN A 1070 49.62 -21.61 15.84
CA GLN A 1070 51.01 -21.68 16.32
C GLN A 1070 51.88 -20.44 15.96
N SER A 1071 51.46 -19.23 16.32
CA SER A 1071 52.40 -18.10 16.40
C SER A 1071 51.90 -16.94 17.26
N SER A 1072 52.53 -16.74 18.43
CA SER A 1072 52.33 -15.51 19.21
C SER A 1072 53.29 -14.41 18.73
N PRO A 1073 52.75 -13.20 18.56
CA PRO A 1073 53.36 -12.01 19.14
C PRO A 1073 52.58 -11.52 20.37
N ALA A 1074 53.25 -10.83 21.29
CA ALA A 1074 52.75 -10.55 22.63
C ALA A 1074 51.89 -9.26 22.75
N ASN A 1075 51.18 -8.84 21.70
CA ASN A 1075 50.36 -7.62 21.65
C ASN A 1075 49.12 -7.82 20.74
N ILE A 1076 48.29 -8.81 21.04
CA ILE A 1076 46.95 -8.90 20.44
C ILE A 1076 46.07 -7.89 21.18
N GLU A 1077 45.85 -6.72 20.58
CA GLU A 1077 44.66 -5.92 20.90
C GLU A 1077 43.42 -6.81 20.71
N THR A 1078 42.41 -6.68 21.56
CA THR A 1078 41.26 -7.59 21.56
C THR A 1078 40.63 -7.67 20.18
N LEU A 1079 40.79 -8.80 19.50
CA LEU A 1079 40.21 -9.07 18.19
C LEU A 1079 38.69 -8.83 18.24
N PRO A 1080 38.09 -8.29 17.17
CA PRO A 1080 36.69 -7.93 17.18
C PRO A 1080 35.81 -9.19 17.25
N SER A 1081 34.65 -9.08 17.89
CA SER A 1081 33.67 -10.18 17.99
C SER A 1081 32.92 -10.45 16.68
N TYR A 1082 32.88 -9.45 15.79
CA TYR A 1082 32.32 -9.48 14.46
C TYR A 1082 33.15 -8.57 13.55
N ILE A 1083 33.22 -8.85 12.25
CA ILE A 1083 33.92 -8.04 11.27
C ILE A 1083 32.90 -7.32 10.39
N LYS A 1084 33.08 -6.01 10.19
CA LYS A 1084 32.23 -5.19 9.31
C LYS A 1084 32.99 -4.82 8.04
N GLU A 1085 32.36 -5.08 6.91
CA GLU A 1085 32.95 -4.79 5.61
C GLU A 1085 33.15 -3.31 5.32
N ALA A 1086 34.24 -3.02 4.61
CA ALA A 1086 34.50 -1.69 4.09
C ALA A 1086 33.44 -1.27 3.06
N GLN A 1087 33.03 0.00 3.09
CA GLN A 1087 32.13 0.57 2.09
C GLN A 1087 32.75 0.42 0.68
N PRO A 1088 31.97 0.01 -0.35
CA PRO A 1088 32.48 -0.14 -1.70
C PRO A 1088 33.12 1.15 -2.22
N SER A 1089 34.24 1.00 -2.92
CA SER A 1089 34.97 2.14 -3.46
C SER A 1089 34.11 2.94 -4.46
N SER A 1090 34.39 4.23 -4.59
CA SER A 1090 33.71 5.08 -5.58
C SER A 1090 33.89 4.62 -7.03
N ALA A 1091 34.94 3.84 -7.31
CA ALA A 1091 35.14 3.17 -8.60
C ALA A 1091 34.12 2.06 -8.85
N ILE A 1092 33.87 1.19 -7.85
CA ILE A 1092 32.85 0.13 -7.92
C ILE A 1092 31.46 0.74 -8.11
N ILE A 1093 31.11 1.77 -7.33
CA ILE A 1093 29.81 2.46 -7.48
C ILE A 1093 29.66 3.12 -8.86
N ALA A 1094 30.74 3.67 -9.42
CA ALA A 1094 30.74 4.20 -10.79
C ALA A 1094 30.60 3.10 -11.86
N GLU A 1095 31.21 1.93 -11.66
CA GLU A 1095 31.08 0.76 -12.52
C GLU A 1095 29.65 0.21 -12.51
N LEU A 1096 29.08 -0.07 -11.33
CA LEU A 1096 27.71 -0.56 -11.19
C LEU A 1096 26.70 0.39 -11.85
N LYS A 1097 26.89 1.71 -11.67
CA LYS A 1097 26.09 2.71 -12.36
C LYS A 1097 26.27 2.65 -13.88
N ALA A 1098 27.50 2.52 -14.38
CA ALA A 1098 27.78 2.43 -15.81
C ALA A 1098 27.23 1.14 -16.45
N ILE A 1099 27.16 0.03 -15.70
CA ILE A 1099 26.52 -1.23 -16.11
C ILE A 1099 25.00 -1.08 -16.18
N LYS A 1100 24.39 -0.35 -15.23
CA LYS A 1100 22.96 -0.03 -15.19
C LYS A 1100 22.48 0.96 -16.26
N GLU A 1101 23.38 1.79 -16.79
CA GLU A 1101 23.08 2.76 -17.85
C GLU A 1101 23.26 2.18 -19.29
N GLN A 1102 23.68 0.91 -19.42
CA GLN A 1102 23.88 0.19 -20.70
C GLN A 1102 22.67 -0.68 -21.10
#